data_AF-A0A1H9K2Z9-F1
#
_entry.id   AF-A0A1H9K2Z9-F1
#
_cell.length_a   1.000
_cell.length_b   1.000
_cell.length_c   1.000
_cell.angle_alpha   90.00
_cell.angle_beta   90.00
_cell.angle_gamma   90.00
#
_symmetry.space_group_name_H-M   'P 1'
#
loop_
_entity.id
_entity.type
_entity.pdbx_description
1 polymer ?
#
loop_
_entity_poly.entity_id
_entity_poly.type
_entity_poly.pdbx_seq_one_letter_code
_entity_poly.pdbx_strand_id
1 'polypeptide(L)'
;MRITLLLLTSLCMGLLTAQPDAYHTTLTTWLSTQYTLTGATYPTHDSEVENFSASGGYGMAQTSGTVSDQDFTRILKFSVPGGLLNPWDAGWNISNTQPVNIGDKVLWVIYLRVSPTEAGNSTGQVSLICERNDTYEKEVNINVELTETWRRYFIAMDISTRNHPVGGLTTGLHLGSRQQNVEVGGFALLNYGNSVPLDQLPSDLNNDEYGGFEADAAWRAPAADRIESIRKSDLELTVLDVDGNPMAATDVQLRMQRHAFDFGTAIKACRFPGGRCYNPTYVSKLFDLDGRGHGFSAVVYENDLKWPAWEDEWVSTNEQTIRNMQLLSEMDIDVRGHVLLWPGWSNMPDRMEQNSNNPDYLKGEIEKHLVDFLETKNFDQYVTDWDVLNEVNTNTDLAAALRGTPGYTTGREIYAEVFKRARELAPDAELYINDYITMSLKNTDGALYNQYKSFIQEMLDQGAPMDGVGFQAHLGASPNSIYDILGTLDDFHEAFGLQAKITEFDLPRNVPEELAADYLADFLTATFSHESVESFMFWNFWDVDTWANPGANLYDGGFNETPAHAAFVDLVFNEWWTDADLTTDNDGKATVRGFKGTYEVTLDCNGESYVVAFDMNDDLAQTIDCSALVSTTLPTLPEGSVEAYPNPGRGPWTINNHLPTTLDAVLIDGTGRKLWSGQMLTGNHPLDLDLPAGVYHLQLTDGTRASSLRLIQL
;
A
#
# COMPACT_ATOMS: atom_id res chain seq x y z
N MET A 1 -66.14 -37.17 -62.58
CA MET A 1 -66.59 -36.99 -61.18
C MET A 1 -66.08 -38.17 -60.36
N ARG A 2 -64.87 -38.05 -59.78
CA ARG A 2 -64.30 -39.01 -58.82
C ARG A 2 -63.46 -38.21 -57.84
N ILE A 3 -63.96 -38.11 -56.61
CA ILE A 3 -63.28 -37.53 -55.45
C ILE A 3 -62.38 -38.63 -54.89
N THR A 4 -61.08 -38.36 -54.77
CA THR A 4 -60.13 -39.23 -54.07
C THR A 4 -59.47 -38.38 -52.98
N LEU A 5 -59.61 -38.85 -51.75
CA LEU A 5 -59.08 -38.31 -50.51
C LEU A 5 -57.54 -38.34 -50.55
N LEU A 6 -56.85 -37.22 -50.32
CA LEU A 6 -55.42 -37.21 -50.00
C LEU A 6 -55.27 -36.86 -48.52
N LEU A 7 -54.68 -37.78 -47.76
CA LEU A 7 -54.19 -37.57 -46.39
C LEU A 7 -52.99 -36.60 -46.44
N LEU A 8 -53.06 -35.50 -45.69
CA LEU A 8 -51.88 -34.72 -45.29
C LEU A 8 -51.31 -35.34 -44.01
N THR A 9 -50.11 -35.92 -44.09
CA THR A 9 -49.26 -36.19 -42.92
C THR A 9 -48.38 -34.96 -42.69
N SER A 10 -48.66 -34.24 -41.61
CA SER A 10 -47.81 -33.16 -41.09
C SER A 10 -46.64 -33.77 -40.33
N LEU A 11 -45.41 -33.59 -40.82
CA LEU A 11 -44.19 -33.99 -40.13
C LEU A 11 -43.71 -32.79 -39.30
N CYS A 12 -44.05 -32.76 -38.01
CA CYS A 12 -43.42 -31.83 -37.06
C CYS A 12 -41.97 -32.29 -36.81
N MET A 13 -41.00 -31.63 -37.44
CA MET A 13 -39.62 -31.64 -36.95
C MET A 13 -39.56 -30.70 -35.74
N GLY A 14 -39.58 -31.26 -34.53
CA GLY A 14 -39.15 -30.54 -33.35
C GLY A 14 -37.66 -30.23 -33.48
N LEU A 15 -37.30 -28.94 -33.41
CA LEU A 15 -35.92 -28.52 -33.17
C LEU A 15 -35.53 -29.05 -31.79
N LEU A 16 -34.77 -30.16 -31.77
CA LEU A 16 -34.03 -30.58 -30.58
C LEU A 16 -32.96 -29.52 -30.32
N THR A 17 -33.17 -28.67 -29.32
CA THR A 17 -32.07 -27.89 -28.75
C THR A 17 -31.09 -28.89 -28.15
N ALA A 18 -29.79 -28.78 -28.51
CA ALA A 18 -28.76 -29.57 -27.88
C ALA A 18 -28.87 -29.41 -26.35
N GLN A 19 -28.76 -30.52 -25.62
CA GLN A 19 -28.74 -30.49 -24.16
C GLN A 19 -27.28 -30.36 -23.72
N PRO A 20 -27.00 -29.67 -22.59
CA PRO A 20 -25.69 -29.64 -21.99
C PRO A 20 -25.15 -31.05 -21.77
N ASP A 21 -23.83 -31.21 -21.84
CA ASP A 21 -23.22 -32.51 -21.54
C ASP A 21 -23.26 -32.86 -20.04
N ALA A 22 -22.72 -34.03 -19.69
CA ALA A 22 -22.76 -34.55 -18.33
C ALA A 22 -22.03 -33.62 -17.33
N TYR A 23 -20.89 -33.04 -17.74
CA TYR A 23 -20.12 -32.13 -16.90
C TYR A 23 -20.92 -30.84 -16.62
N HIS A 24 -21.40 -30.16 -17.67
CA HIS A 24 -22.13 -28.90 -17.53
C HIS A 24 -23.46 -29.07 -16.79
N THR A 25 -24.14 -30.21 -16.99
CA THR A 25 -25.35 -30.57 -16.23
C THR A 25 -25.05 -30.78 -14.75
N THR A 26 -23.97 -31.50 -14.42
CA THR A 26 -23.57 -31.76 -13.04
C THR A 26 -23.16 -30.48 -12.33
N LEU A 27 -22.36 -29.63 -13.01
CA LEU A 27 -21.92 -28.33 -12.50
C LEU A 27 -23.11 -27.42 -12.16
N THR A 28 -24.04 -27.21 -13.10
CA THR A 28 -25.20 -26.33 -12.87
C THR A 28 -26.15 -26.88 -11.82
N THR A 29 -26.31 -28.21 -11.73
CA THR A 29 -27.07 -28.85 -10.65
C THR A 29 -26.41 -28.60 -9.29
N TRP A 30 -25.09 -28.76 -9.20
CA TRP A 30 -24.32 -28.51 -8.00
C TRP A 30 -24.42 -27.04 -7.57
N LEU A 31 -24.22 -26.09 -8.50
CA LEU A 31 -24.36 -24.65 -8.25
C LEU A 31 -25.77 -24.29 -7.75
N SER A 32 -26.81 -24.90 -8.31
CA SER A 32 -28.20 -24.69 -7.84
C SER A 32 -28.44 -25.21 -6.44
N THR A 33 -27.73 -26.27 -6.03
CA THR A 33 -27.90 -26.90 -4.72
C THR A 33 -27.09 -26.18 -3.65
N GLN A 34 -25.84 -25.80 -3.95
CA GLN A 34 -24.93 -25.20 -2.97
C GLN A 34 -25.10 -23.68 -2.86
N TYR A 35 -25.38 -23.00 -3.98
CA TYR A 35 -25.42 -21.52 -4.05
C TYR A 35 -26.78 -20.98 -4.47
N THR A 36 -27.80 -21.83 -4.63
CA THR A 36 -29.13 -21.44 -5.13
C THR A 36 -29.13 -20.77 -6.52
N LEU A 37 -28.03 -20.93 -7.27
CA LEU A 37 -27.82 -20.32 -8.58
C LEU A 37 -28.56 -21.13 -9.66
N THR A 38 -29.53 -20.51 -10.33
CA THR A 38 -30.33 -21.13 -11.39
C THR A 38 -30.47 -20.20 -12.61
N GLY A 39 -30.82 -20.76 -13.78
CA GLY A 39 -31.17 -19.97 -14.96
C GLY A 39 -29.99 -19.38 -15.74
N ALA A 40 -28.77 -19.87 -15.52
CA ALA A 40 -27.61 -19.44 -16.29
C ALA A 40 -27.77 -19.75 -17.79
N THR A 41 -27.22 -18.85 -18.60
CA THR A 41 -26.94 -19.09 -20.02
C THR A 41 -25.44 -19.33 -20.20
N TYR A 42 -25.04 -19.87 -21.35
CA TYR A 42 -23.63 -20.10 -21.68
C TYR A 42 -23.16 -19.08 -22.71
N PRO A 43 -22.36 -18.07 -22.34
CA PRO A 43 -21.77 -17.16 -23.33
C PRO A 43 -20.83 -17.86 -24.30
N THR A 44 -20.31 -19.04 -23.98
CA THR A 44 -19.50 -19.89 -24.87
C THR A 44 -20.33 -21.10 -25.36
N HIS A 45 -20.07 -22.30 -24.85
CA HIS A 45 -20.81 -23.52 -25.17
C HIS A 45 -21.14 -24.30 -23.89
N ASP A 46 -22.14 -25.17 -23.96
CA ASP A 46 -22.62 -26.03 -22.87
C ASP A 46 -22.09 -27.48 -22.97
N SER A 47 -21.01 -27.68 -23.73
CA SER A 47 -20.31 -28.97 -23.83
C SER A 47 -18.79 -28.85 -23.89
N GLU A 48 -18.09 -29.83 -23.31
CA GLU A 48 -16.63 -29.95 -23.30
C GLU A 48 -16.07 -30.00 -24.74
N VAL A 49 -16.76 -30.72 -25.63
CA VAL A 49 -16.32 -30.93 -27.02
C VAL A 49 -16.38 -29.64 -27.82
N GLU A 50 -17.47 -28.87 -27.69
CA GLU A 50 -17.61 -27.62 -28.43
C GLU A 50 -16.70 -26.54 -27.88
N ASN A 51 -16.61 -26.39 -26.54
CA ASN A 51 -15.69 -25.44 -25.92
C ASN A 51 -14.24 -25.69 -26.37
N PHE A 52 -13.76 -26.93 -26.34
CA PHE A 52 -12.38 -27.22 -26.75
C PHE A 52 -12.17 -27.07 -28.25
N SER A 53 -13.17 -27.39 -29.08
CA SER A 53 -13.07 -27.22 -30.54
C SER A 53 -13.11 -25.76 -30.98
N ALA A 54 -13.77 -24.89 -30.21
CA ALA A 54 -13.86 -23.45 -30.44
C ALA A 54 -12.65 -22.67 -29.87
N SER A 55 -11.87 -23.29 -29.00
CA SER A 55 -10.69 -22.68 -28.38
C SER A 55 -9.42 -22.75 -29.24
N GLY A 56 -8.48 -21.84 -29.01
CA GLY A 56 -7.18 -21.79 -29.70
C GLY A 56 -6.01 -21.64 -28.74
N GLY A 57 -4.91 -22.33 -29.02
CA GLY A 57 -3.63 -22.19 -28.31
C GLY A 57 -2.53 -21.61 -29.21
N TYR A 58 -1.57 -20.90 -28.61
CA TYR A 58 -0.46 -20.25 -29.31
C TYR A 58 0.80 -20.19 -28.45
N GLY A 59 1.98 -20.14 -29.07
CA GLY A 59 3.26 -20.00 -28.35
C GLY A 59 3.73 -21.22 -27.54
N MET A 60 2.98 -22.32 -27.55
CA MET A 60 3.36 -23.59 -26.91
C MET A 60 2.96 -24.81 -27.74
N ALA A 61 3.45 -25.99 -27.34
CA ALA A 61 2.93 -27.25 -27.85
C ALA A 61 1.64 -27.65 -27.13
N GLN A 62 0.59 -28.01 -27.89
CA GLN A 62 -0.71 -28.40 -27.36
C GLN A 62 -1.07 -29.83 -27.81
N THR A 63 -1.57 -30.65 -26.89
CA THR A 63 -2.18 -31.96 -27.17
C THR A 63 -3.49 -32.12 -26.43
N SER A 64 -4.37 -33.00 -26.92
CA SER A 64 -5.62 -33.35 -26.23
C SER A 64 -5.52 -34.72 -25.55
N GLY A 65 -6.29 -34.90 -24.49
CA GLY A 65 -6.35 -36.15 -23.74
C GLY A 65 -7.69 -36.35 -23.04
N THR A 66 -7.75 -37.38 -22.20
CA THR A 66 -8.92 -37.68 -21.37
C THR A 66 -8.51 -37.97 -19.94
N VAL A 67 -9.42 -37.71 -19.01
CA VAL A 67 -9.28 -38.00 -17.58
C VAL A 67 -10.53 -38.75 -17.10
N SER A 68 -10.44 -39.55 -16.03
CA SER A 68 -11.55 -40.40 -15.56
C SER A 68 -11.88 -40.24 -14.07
N ASP A 69 -11.03 -39.56 -13.32
CA ASP A 69 -11.13 -39.30 -11.88
C ASP A 69 -11.68 -37.89 -11.58
N GLN A 70 -12.27 -37.21 -12.57
CA GLN A 70 -12.80 -35.85 -12.47
C GLN A 70 -14.24 -35.79 -13.02
N ASP A 71 -14.95 -34.71 -12.71
CA ASP A 71 -16.33 -34.46 -13.19
C ASP A 71 -16.39 -34.18 -14.71
N PHE A 72 -15.25 -33.82 -15.30
CA PHE A 72 -15.04 -33.62 -16.74
C PHE A 72 -14.21 -34.76 -17.32
N THR A 73 -14.28 -34.98 -18.63
CA THR A 73 -13.65 -36.13 -19.29
C THR A 73 -12.58 -35.75 -20.30
N ARG A 74 -12.55 -34.50 -20.77
CA ARG A 74 -11.62 -33.98 -21.76
C ARG A 74 -10.60 -33.07 -21.11
N ILE A 75 -9.35 -33.20 -21.57
CA ILE A 75 -8.27 -32.29 -21.18
C ILE A 75 -7.48 -31.78 -22.37
N LEU A 76 -6.93 -30.57 -22.21
CA LEU A 76 -5.84 -30.04 -23.02
C LEU A 76 -4.56 -30.08 -22.19
N LYS A 77 -3.44 -30.44 -22.83
CA LYS A 77 -2.10 -30.42 -22.24
C LYS A 77 -1.23 -29.45 -23.00
N PHE A 78 -0.63 -28.52 -22.28
CA PHE A 78 0.24 -27.48 -22.79
C PHE A 78 1.67 -27.73 -22.33
N SER A 79 2.63 -27.68 -23.25
CA SER A 79 4.08 -27.74 -22.93
C SER A 79 4.72 -26.41 -23.32
N VAL A 80 5.00 -25.58 -22.32
CA VAL A 80 5.47 -24.20 -22.47
C VAL A 80 6.99 -24.18 -22.51
N PRO A 81 7.61 -23.57 -23.52
CA PRO A 81 9.06 -23.43 -23.59
C PRO A 81 9.60 -22.43 -22.55
N GLY A 82 10.85 -22.58 -22.14
CA GLY A 82 11.55 -21.58 -21.34
C GLY A 82 12.05 -20.39 -22.18
N GLY A 83 12.41 -19.29 -21.50
CA GLY A 83 13.02 -18.11 -22.14
C GLY A 83 12.03 -17.19 -22.87
N LEU A 84 10.73 -17.30 -22.58
CA LEU A 84 9.73 -16.32 -23.00
C LEU A 84 9.92 -15.02 -22.22
N LEU A 85 9.64 -13.88 -22.86
CA LEU A 85 9.83 -12.57 -22.24
C LEU A 85 8.58 -12.15 -21.49
N ASN A 86 7.40 -12.51 -22.00
CA ASN A 86 6.12 -12.09 -21.43
C ASN A 86 5.20 -13.29 -21.13
N PRO A 87 4.33 -13.19 -20.11
CA PRO A 87 3.31 -14.20 -19.82
C PRO A 87 2.40 -14.51 -21.01
N TRP A 88 2.08 -13.50 -21.83
CA TRP A 88 1.23 -13.64 -23.01
C TRP A 88 1.97 -14.11 -24.27
N ASP A 89 3.27 -14.44 -24.21
CA ASP A 89 3.97 -15.00 -25.38
C ASP A 89 3.48 -16.43 -25.69
N ALA A 90 2.82 -17.09 -24.72
CA ALA A 90 2.18 -18.38 -24.84
C ALA A 90 0.82 -18.35 -24.12
N GLY A 91 -0.26 -18.84 -24.75
CA GLY A 91 -1.58 -18.86 -24.13
C GLY A 91 -2.64 -19.70 -24.84
N TRP A 92 -3.80 -19.81 -24.19
CA TRP A 92 -4.98 -20.53 -24.68
C TRP A 92 -6.22 -19.69 -24.45
N ASN A 93 -7.14 -19.59 -25.40
CA ASN A 93 -8.35 -18.79 -25.22
C ASN A 93 -9.56 -19.31 -26.01
N ILE A 94 -10.73 -18.81 -25.64
CA ILE A 94 -12.02 -19.02 -26.30
C ILE A 94 -12.81 -17.71 -26.31
N SER A 95 -13.48 -17.40 -27.42
CA SER A 95 -14.33 -16.22 -27.52
C SER A 95 -15.81 -16.54 -27.25
N ASN A 96 -16.55 -15.57 -26.73
CA ASN A 96 -17.98 -15.69 -26.51
C ASN A 96 -18.77 -15.88 -27.83
N THR A 97 -19.73 -16.79 -27.83
CA THR A 97 -20.67 -17.05 -28.92
C THR A 97 -22.03 -16.36 -28.73
N GLN A 98 -22.32 -15.90 -27.51
CA GLN A 98 -23.48 -15.06 -27.19
C GLN A 98 -23.03 -13.70 -26.63
N PRO A 99 -23.80 -12.62 -26.83
CA PRO A 99 -23.49 -11.33 -26.24
C PRO A 99 -23.41 -11.41 -24.71
N VAL A 100 -22.49 -10.65 -24.12
CA VAL A 100 -22.37 -10.43 -22.68
C VAL A 100 -22.53 -8.93 -22.43
N ASN A 101 -23.48 -8.53 -21.61
CA ASN A 101 -23.87 -7.14 -21.47
C ASN A 101 -23.31 -6.51 -20.19
N ILE A 102 -23.20 -5.19 -20.20
CA ILE A 102 -22.89 -4.41 -19.01
C ILE A 102 -23.93 -4.69 -17.91
N GLY A 103 -23.45 -4.93 -16.70
CA GLY A 103 -24.20 -5.35 -15.52
C GLY A 103 -24.27 -6.87 -15.31
N ASP A 104 -24.01 -7.67 -16.35
CA ASP A 104 -24.13 -9.13 -16.25
C ASP A 104 -23.18 -9.71 -15.19
N LYS A 105 -23.70 -10.63 -14.38
CA LYS A 105 -22.91 -11.44 -13.45
C LYS A 105 -22.54 -12.77 -14.10
N VAL A 106 -21.24 -12.95 -14.32
CA VAL A 106 -20.69 -14.08 -15.06
C VAL A 106 -19.80 -14.90 -14.13
N LEU A 107 -19.99 -16.22 -14.12
CA LEU A 107 -19.15 -17.17 -13.41
C LEU A 107 -18.33 -17.96 -14.42
N TRP A 108 -17.01 -17.86 -14.34
CA TRP A 108 -16.08 -18.70 -15.09
C TRP A 108 -15.57 -19.84 -14.21
N VAL A 109 -15.69 -21.07 -14.72
CA VAL A 109 -15.22 -22.30 -14.08
C VAL A 109 -14.14 -22.93 -14.94
N ILE A 110 -13.01 -23.29 -14.35
CA ILE A 110 -11.93 -24.01 -15.03
C ILE A 110 -11.17 -24.88 -14.02
N TYR A 111 -10.66 -26.03 -14.48
CA TYR A 111 -9.79 -26.88 -13.69
C TYR A 111 -8.39 -26.84 -14.26
N LEU A 112 -7.40 -26.71 -13.38
CA LEU A 112 -5.99 -26.59 -13.75
C LEU A 112 -5.13 -27.47 -12.86
N ARG A 113 -4.03 -27.97 -13.42
CA ARG A 113 -2.89 -28.55 -12.69
C ARG A 113 -1.61 -28.46 -13.51
N VAL A 114 -0.49 -28.72 -12.85
CA VAL A 114 0.79 -28.96 -13.51
C VAL A 114 1.04 -30.44 -13.65
N SER A 115 1.73 -30.83 -14.72
CA SER A 115 2.34 -32.14 -14.84
C SER A 115 3.86 -31.98 -14.73
N PRO A 116 4.58 -32.88 -14.02
CA PRO A 116 6.02 -32.76 -13.86
C PRO A 116 6.74 -32.63 -15.20
N THR A 117 7.67 -31.67 -15.31
CA THR A 117 8.59 -31.56 -16.44
C THR A 117 9.79 -32.48 -16.23
N GLU A 118 10.59 -32.74 -17.27
CA GLU A 118 11.88 -33.46 -17.13
C GLU A 118 12.86 -32.76 -16.16
N ALA A 119 12.63 -31.47 -15.86
CA ALA A 119 13.40 -30.67 -14.91
C ALA A 119 12.93 -30.80 -13.45
N GLY A 120 11.83 -31.52 -13.17
CA GLY A 120 11.39 -31.82 -11.79
C GLY A 120 10.54 -30.74 -11.12
N ASN A 121 10.04 -29.74 -11.84
CA ASN A 121 9.16 -28.72 -11.26
C ASN A 121 7.79 -29.32 -10.92
N SER A 122 7.41 -29.25 -9.64
CA SER A 122 6.12 -29.71 -9.10
C SER A 122 5.07 -28.59 -8.96
N THR A 123 5.43 -27.37 -9.37
CA THR A 123 4.57 -26.18 -9.34
C THR A 123 4.58 -25.45 -10.69
N GLY A 124 3.58 -24.62 -10.94
CA GLY A 124 3.44 -23.83 -12.17
C GLY A 124 2.56 -22.61 -11.94
N GLN A 125 2.53 -21.67 -12.87
CA GLN A 125 1.82 -20.39 -12.72
C GLN A 125 1.12 -20.06 -14.04
N VAL A 126 -0.12 -19.60 -13.95
CA VAL A 126 -0.87 -19.12 -15.12
C VAL A 126 -1.61 -17.83 -14.79
N SER A 127 -1.75 -16.94 -15.77
CA SER A 127 -2.68 -15.81 -15.66
C SER A 127 -4.03 -16.20 -16.28
N LEU A 128 -5.07 -16.18 -15.46
CA LEU A 128 -6.48 -16.27 -15.87
C LEU A 128 -6.91 -14.91 -16.41
N ILE A 129 -7.30 -14.85 -17.68
CA ILE A 129 -7.73 -13.62 -18.33
C ILE A 129 -9.16 -13.71 -18.84
N CYS A 130 -9.90 -12.61 -18.69
CA CYS A 130 -11.13 -12.33 -19.41
C CYS A 130 -11.02 -10.91 -19.93
N GLU A 131 -11.09 -10.73 -21.25
CA GLU A 131 -10.66 -9.48 -21.87
C GLU A 131 -11.35 -9.19 -23.19
N ARG A 132 -11.21 -7.94 -23.61
CA ARG A 132 -11.72 -7.44 -24.88
C ARG A 132 -10.89 -7.97 -26.04
N ASN A 133 -11.56 -8.51 -27.05
CA ASN A 133 -10.88 -9.08 -28.20
C ASN A 133 -10.28 -8.02 -29.16
N ASP A 134 -10.72 -6.76 -29.04
CA ASP A 134 -10.28 -5.64 -29.88
C ASP A 134 -9.18 -4.79 -29.24
N THR A 135 -9.22 -4.58 -27.92
CA THR A 135 -8.26 -3.71 -27.20
C THR A 135 -7.45 -4.42 -26.12
N TYR A 136 -7.78 -5.67 -25.77
CA TYR A 136 -7.17 -6.43 -24.68
C TYR A 136 -7.34 -5.82 -23.28
N GLU A 137 -8.23 -4.83 -23.14
CA GLU A 137 -8.65 -4.33 -21.82
C GLU A 137 -9.29 -5.47 -21.02
N LYS A 138 -8.91 -5.60 -19.76
CA LYS A 138 -9.22 -6.75 -18.91
C LYS A 138 -10.53 -6.53 -18.13
N GLU A 139 -11.42 -7.51 -18.19
CA GLU A 139 -12.48 -7.72 -17.20
C GLU A 139 -11.94 -8.56 -16.02
N VAL A 140 -11.01 -9.47 -16.30
CA VAL A 140 -10.28 -10.28 -15.31
C VAL A 140 -8.83 -10.42 -15.74
N ASN A 141 -7.92 -10.30 -14.78
CA ASN A 141 -6.53 -10.68 -14.92
C ASN A 141 -6.02 -11.17 -13.55
N ILE A 142 -5.96 -12.49 -13.36
CA ILE A 142 -5.63 -13.10 -12.06
C ILE A 142 -4.49 -14.11 -12.26
N ASN A 143 -3.39 -13.95 -11.53
CA ASN A 143 -2.35 -14.97 -11.49
C ASN A 143 -2.68 -16.03 -10.43
N VAL A 144 -2.60 -17.31 -10.80
CA VAL A 144 -2.77 -18.44 -9.88
C VAL A 144 -1.58 -19.39 -9.95
N GLU A 145 -1.21 -19.92 -8.79
CA GLU A 145 -0.22 -21.00 -8.68
C GLU A 145 -0.92 -22.36 -8.82
N LEU A 146 -0.23 -23.26 -9.50
CA LEU A 146 -0.70 -24.61 -9.81
C LEU A 146 0.18 -25.63 -9.10
N THR A 147 -0.46 -26.71 -8.65
CA THR A 147 0.22 -27.91 -8.12
C THR A 147 -0.04 -29.10 -9.02
N GLU A 148 0.50 -30.28 -8.67
CA GLU A 148 0.21 -31.53 -9.39
C GLU A 148 -1.23 -32.04 -9.22
N THR A 149 -1.97 -31.49 -8.25
CA THR A 149 -3.35 -31.87 -7.98
C THR A 149 -4.30 -30.99 -8.79
N TRP A 150 -5.34 -31.62 -9.39
CA TRP A 150 -6.42 -30.88 -10.03
C TRP A 150 -7.10 -29.96 -9.02
N ARG A 151 -7.09 -28.66 -9.32
CA ARG A 151 -7.85 -27.64 -8.57
C ARG A 151 -8.91 -27.02 -9.49
N ARG A 152 -10.08 -26.74 -8.92
CA ARG A 152 -11.17 -26.03 -9.60
C ARG A 152 -11.09 -24.56 -9.21
N TYR A 153 -11.14 -23.69 -10.21
CA TYR A 153 -11.19 -22.26 -10.03
C TYR A 153 -12.59 -21.74 -10.34
N PHE A 154 -13.16 -20.97 -9.43
CA PHE A 154 -14.37 -20.17 -9.63
C PHE A 154 -14.00 -18.69 -9.71
N ILE A 155 -14.26 -18.07 -10.84
CA ILE A 155 -13.98 -16.67 -11.08
C ILE A 155 -15.30 -15.94 -11.32
N ALA A 156 -15.76 -15.21 -10.31
CA ALA A 156 -16.94 -14.37 -10.37
C ALA A 156 -16.60 -13.02 -11.02
N MET A 157 -17.42 -12.56 -11.97
CA MET A 157 -17.19 -11.35 -12.74
C MET A 157 -18.44 -10.46 -12.76
N ASP A 158 -18.22 -9.16 -12.60
CA ASP A 158 -19.21 -8.13 -12.89
C ASP A 158 -18.77 -7.36 -14.13
N ILE A 159 -19.54 -7.49 -15.22
CA ILE A 159 -19.24 -6.83 -16.49
C ILE A 159 -19.60 -5.35 -16.35
N SER A 160 -18.67 -4.55 -15.87
CA SER A 160 -18.94 -3.17 -15.44
C SER A 160 -18.53 -2.13 -16.48
N THR A 161 -17.72 -2.51 -17.47
CA THR A 161 -17.08 -1.54 -18.37
C THR A 161 -17.92 -1.26 -19.61
N ARG A 162 -18.49 -2.30 -20.26
CA ARG A 162 -19.26 -2.18 -21.51
C ARG A 162 -19.98 -3.48 -21.91
N ASN A 163 -20.80 -3.37 -22.96
CA ASN A 163 -21.34 -4.52 -23.68
C ASN A 163 -20.30 -5.16 -24.60
N HIS A 164 -20.29 -6.49 -24.64
CA HIS A 164 -19.47 -7.33 -25.50
C HIS A 164 -20.36 -8.06 -26.52
N PRO A 165 -20.24 -7.77 -27.83
CA PRO A 165 -20.95 -8.52 -28.86
C PRO A 165 -20.42 -9.95 -28.98
N VAL A 166 -21.05 -10.78 -29.80
CA VAL A 166 -20.52 -12.11 -30.18
C VAL A 166 -19.08 -11.97 -30.72
N GLY A 167 -18.14 -12.73 -30.15
CA GLY A 167 -16.72 -12.67 -30.46
C GLY A 167 -15.97 -11.46 -29.89
N GLY A 168 -16.64 -10.63 -29.08
CA GLY A 168 -16.09 -9.41 -28.49
C GLY A 168 -15.37 -9.61 -27.14
N LEU A 169 -15.65 -10.73 -26.47
CA LEU A 169 -15.05 -11.10 -25.18
C LEU A 169 -14.27 -12.41 -25.35
N THR A 170 -13.04 -12.42 -24.85
CA THR A 170 -12.13 -13.56 -24.88
C THR A 170 -11.82 -13.97 -23.45
N THR A 171 -11.94 -15.27 -23.16
CA THR A 171 -11.62 -15.86 -21.85
C THR A 171 -10.53 -16.92 -22.04
N GLY A 172 -9.49 -16.92 -21.22
CA GLY A 172 -8.32 -17.75 -21.48
C GLY A 172 -7.19 -17.68 -20.46
N LEU A 173 -6.04 -18.21 -20.83
CA LEU A 173 -4.85 -18.37 -20.02
C LEU A 173 -3.65 -17.72 -20.71
N HIS A 174 -2.87 -16.95 -19.97
CA HIS A 174 -1.46 -16.69 -20.28
C HIS A 174 -0.60 -17.71 -19.55
N LEU A 175 0.33 -18.33 -20.28
CA LEU A 175 1.09 -19.50 -19.85
C LEU A 175 2.60 -19.27 -19.88
N GLY A 176 3.06 -18.13 -20.42
CA GLY A 176 4.45 -17.83 -20.72
C GLY A 176 5.32 -17.40 -19.54
N SER A 177 4.81 -17.41 -18.31
CA SER A 177 5.56 -16.95 -17.13
C SER A 177 6.82 -17.78 -16.85
N ARG A 178 6.83 -19.07 -17.20
CA ARG A 178 7.98 -19.97 -17.02
C ARG A 178 7.87 -21.22 -17.89
N GLN A 179 8.95 -22.01 -17.92
CA GLN A 179 8.94 -23.35 -18.51
C GLN A 179 8.10 -24.29 -17.63
N GLN A 180 7.01 -24.84 -18.18
CA GLN A 180 6.06 -25.66 -17.43
C GLN A 180 5.19 -26.52 -18.34
N ASN A 181 4.61 -27.59 -17.78
CA ASN A 181 3.55 -28.35 -18.44
C ASN A 181 2.23 -28.15 -17.67
N VAL A 182 1.23 -27.58 -18.33
CA VAL A 182 -0.07 -27.27 -17.72
C VAL A 182 -1.15 -28.15 -18.34
N GLU A 183 -2.02 -28.72 -17.51
CA GLU A 183 -3.20 -29.44 -17.96
C GLU A 183 -4.47 -28.67 -17.60
N VAL A 184 -5.43 -28.63 -18.53
CA VAL A 184 -6.68 -27.86 -18.42
C VAL A 184 -7.88 -28.73 -18.70
N GLY A 185 -8.92 -28.60 -17.87
CA GLY A 185 -10.17 -29.34 -17.97
C GLY A 185 -11.38 -28.56 -17.44
N GLY A 186 -12.58 -29.10 -17.62
CA GLY A 186 -13.80 -28.60 -16.97
C GLY A 186 -14.11 -27.12 -17.22
N PHE A 187 -13.92 -26.61 -18.44
CA PHE A 187 -14.21 -25.21 -18.75
C PHE A 187 -15.73 -24.98 -18.85
N ALA A 188 -16.25 -23.95 -18.17
CA ALA A 188 -17.59 -23.42 -18.36
C ALA A 188 -17.61 -21.90 -18.14
N LEU A 189 -18.38 -21.17 -18.96
CA LEU A 189 -18.68 -19.75 -18.75
C LEU A 189 -20.20 -19.63 -18.60
N LEU A 190 -20.66 -19.12 -17.45
CA LEU A 190 -22.06 -19.07 -17.06
C LEU A 190 -22.48 -17.62 -16.83
N ASN A 191 -23.50 -17.15 -17.55
CA ASN A 191 -24.03 -15.79 -17.39
C ASN A 191 -25.42 -15.83 -16.74
N TYR A 192 -25.52 -15.21 -15.56
CA TYR A 192 -26.75 -15.07 -14.77
C TYR A 192 -27.46 -13.72 -15.00
N GLY A 193 -26.91 -12.86 -15.87
CA GLY A 193 -27.40 -11.51 -16.10
C GLY A 193 -27.43 -10.71 -14.80
N ASN A 194 -28.50 -9.93 -14.60
CA ASN A 194 -28.73 -9.15 -13.38
C ASN A 194 -29.58 -9.89 -12.32
N SER A 195 -29.74 -11.22 -12.45
CA SER A 195 -30.65 -11.97 -11.59
C SER A 195 -30.09 -12.30 -10.21
N VAL A 196 -28.77 -12.21 -10.06
CA VAL A 196 -28.04 -12.46 -8.81
C VAL A 196 -27.07 -11.31 -8.55
N PRO A 197 -26.83 -10.91 -7.29
CA PRO A 197 -25.72 -10.03 -6.94
C PRO A 197 -24.37 -10.78 -7.07
N LEU A 198 -23.27 -10.05 -7.22
CA LEU A 198 -21.94 -10.63 -7.43
C LEU A 198 -21.48 -11.50 -6.25
N ASP A 199 -21.80 -11.09 -5.03
CA ASP A 199 -21.45 -11.76 -3.77
C ASP A 199 -22.14 -13.13 -3.58
N GLN A 200 -23.16 -13.45 -4.38
CA GLN A 200 -23.78 -14.78 -4.41
C GLN A 200 -23.10 -15.75 -5.37
N LEU A 201 -22.23 -15.27 -6.26
CA LEU A 201 -21.42 -16.16 -7.09
C LEU A 201 -20.27 -16.72 -6.26
N PRO A 202 -19.99 -18.04 -6.32
CA PRO A 202 -18.79 -18.57 -5.70
C PRO A 202 -17.55 -17.93 -6.32
N SER A 203 -16.58 -17.62 -5.45
CA SER A 203 -15.22 -17.29 -5.84
C SER A 203 -14.30 -18.23 -5.08
N ASP A 204 -13.47 -18.98 -5.81
CA ASP A 204 -12.53 -19.94 -5.26
C ASP A 204 -11.30 -19.94 -6.17
N LEU A 205 -10.27 -19.23 -5.73
CA LEU A 205 -9.00 -19.14 -6.45
C LEU A 205 -7.96 -20.12 -5.89
N ASN A 206 -8.29 -20.91 -4.86
CA ASN A 206 -7.37 -21.79 -4.12
C ASN A 206 -6.06 -21.07 -3.74
N ASN A 207 -6.21 -19.86 -3.22
CA ASN A 207 -5.17 -18.89 -2.90
C ASN A 207 -4.97 -18.67 -1.38
N ASP A 208 -5.75 -19.36 -0.56
CA ASP A 208 -5.77 -19.31 0.89
C ASP A 208 -4.55 -19.99 1.54
N GLU A 209 -3.88 -20.87 0.82
CA GLU A 209 -2.67 -21.58 1.27
C GLU A 209 -1.39 -21.00 0.62
N TYR A 210 -1.09 -19.72 0.85
CA TYR A 210 0.16 -19.12 0.39
C TYR A 210 1.36 -19.66 1.20
N GLY A 211 2.56 -19.69 0.62
CA GLY A 211 3.72 -20.27 1.30
C GLY A 211 4.01 -19.60 2.65
N GLY A 212 3.97 -20.38 3.75
CA GLY A 212 4.21 -19.85 5.10
C GLY A 212 2.96 -19.37 5.85
N PHE A 213 1.76 -19.59 5.31
CA PHE A 213 0.50 -19.30 5.99
C PHE A 213 0.27 -20.13 7.27
N GLU A 214 0.97 -21.25 7.44
CA GLU A 214 0.74 -22.17 8.55
C GLU A 214 1.00 -21.48 9.90
N ALA A 215 0.18 -21.81 10.91
CA ALA A 215 0.33 -21.25 12.25
C ALA A 215 1.69 -21.57 12.89
N ASP A 216 2.32 -22.69 12.51
CA ASP A 216 3.65 -23.12 12.94
C ASP A 216 4.72 -22.98 11.84
N ALA A 217 4.47 -22.11 10.84
CA ALA A 217 5.41 -21.85 9.76
C ALA A 217 6.81 -21.44 10.29
N ALA A 218 7.85 -21.95 9.64
CA ALA A 218 9.23 -21.88 10.14
C ALA A 218 9.81 -20.46 10.22
N TRP A 219 9.22 -19.50 9.51
CA TRP A 219 9.66 -18.10 9.50
C TRP A 219 9.20 -17.30 10.74
N ARG A 220 8.12 -17.72 11.41
CA ARG A 220 7.46 -16.94 12.47
C ARG A 220 8.32 -16.75 13.71
N ALA A 221 8.90 -17.83 14.23
CA ALA A 221 9.75 -17.74 15.42
C ALA A 221 11.02 -16.88 15.19
N PRO A 222 11.77 -17.06 14.08
CA PRO A 222 12.84 -16.12 13.71
C PRO A 222 12.38 -14.67 13.54
N ALA A 223 11.19 -14.43 12.99
CA ALA A 223 10.64 -13.09 12.87
C ALA A 223 10.36 -12.46 14.24
N ALA A 224 9.77 -13.20 15.18
CA ALA A 224 9.56 -12.74 16.55
C ALA A 224 10.89 -12.42 17.26
N ASP A 225 11.90 -13.29 17.12
CA ASP A 225 13.24 -13.06 17.68
C ASP A 225 13.87 -11.78 17.10
N ARG A 226 13.73 -11.56 15.78
CA ARG A 226 14.19 -10.32 15.14
C ARG A 226 13.46 -9.11 15.67
N ILE A 227 12.12 -9.11 15.71
CA ILE A 227 11.32 -8.00 16.27
C ILE A 227 11.79 -7.66 17.69
N GLU A 228 11.95 -8.66 18.54
CA GLU A 228 12.42 -8.47 19.92
C GLU A 228 13.81 -7.83 19.98
N SER A 229 14.69 -8.14 19.03
CA SER A 229 16.06 -7.63 19.01
C SER A 229 16.24 -6.27 18.30
N ILE A 230 15.49 -6.02 17.21
CA ILE A 230 15.71 -4.85 16.34
C ILE A 230 14.69 -3.73 16.58
N ARG A 231 13.44 -4.08 16.96
CA ARG A 231 12.35 -3.11 17.14
C ARG A 231 12.13 -2.70 18.59
N LYS A 232 12.87 -3.30 19.54
CA LYS A 232 12.75 -2.99 20.96
C LYS A 232 14.10 -2.62 21.57
N SER A 233 14.04 -1.75 22.57
CA SER A 233 15.20 -1.25 23.33
C SER A 233 14.93 -1.33 24.83
N ASP A 234 16.00 -1.37 25.61
CA ASP A 234 15.93 -1.27 27.07
C ASP A 234 15.88 0.21 27.51
N LEU A 235 14.88 0.56 28.31
CA LEU A 235 14.77 1.85 28.98
C LEU A 235 15.08 1.70 30.47
N GLU A 236 16.03 2.47 30.98
CA GLU A 236 16.25 2.69 32.41
C GLU A 236 15.88 4.14 32.77
N LEU A 237 14.79 4.31 33.52
CA LEU A 237 14.41 5.59 34.11
C LEU A 237 15.06 5.73 35.49
N THR A 238 15.62 6.91 35.78
CA THR A 238 16.03 7.29 37.14
C THR A 238 15.27 8.54 37.57
N VAL A 239 14.49 8.46 38.65
CA VAL A 239 13.66 9.57 39.15
C VAL A 239 14.30 10.19 40.39
N LEU A 240 14.51 11.50 40.36
CA LEU A 240 15.13 12.28 41.44
C LEU A 240 14.17 13.36 41.97
N ASP A 241 14.16 13.57 43.28
CA ASP A 241 13.39 14.63 43.93
C ASP A 241 14.00 16.02 43.66
N VAL A 242 13.34 17.07 44.17
CA VAL A 242 13.77 18.47 44.01
C VAL A 242 15.12 18.78 44.68
N ASP A 243 15.59 17.92 45.58
CA ASP A 243 16.88 18.02 46.27
C ASP A 243 17.95 17.14 45.60
N GLY A 244 17.61 16.44 44.52
CA GLY A 244 18.48 15.54 43.75
C GLY A 244 18.65 14.14 44.34
N ASN A 245 17.80 13.72 45.28
CA ASN A 245 17.84 12.37 45.87
C ASN A 245 16.95 11.39 45.09
N PRO A 246 17.31 10.10 45.02
CA PRO A 246 16.46 9.10 44.38
C PRO A 246 15.08 8.95 45.03
N MET A 247 14.04 8.90 44.20
CA MET A 247 12.65 8.71 44.64
C MET A 247 12.25 7.24 44.54
N ALA A 248 12.20 6.56 45.69
CA ALA A 248 11.82 5.15 45.77
C ALA A 248 10.30 4.95 45.87
N ALA A 249 9.81 3.82 45.33
CA ALA A 249 8.40 3.45 45.32
C ALA A 249 7.48 4.52 44.70
N THR A 250 7.98 5.20 43.66
CA THR A 250 7.24 6.20 42.88
C THR A 250 6.59 5.54 41.69
N ASP A 251 5.30 5.80 41.50
CA ASP A 251 4.55 5.34 40.33
C ASP A 251 4.94 6.17 39.10
N VAL A 252 5.24 5.47 38.00
CA VAL A 252 5.67 6.03 36.73
C VAL A 252 4.82 5.42 35.62
N GLN A 253 4.05 6.25 34.92
CA GLN A 253 3.24 5.85 33.78
C GLN A 253 4.00 6.17 32.50
N LEU A 254 4.45 5.15 31.79
CA LEU A 254 5.08 5.28 30.49
C LEU A 254 4.03 4.97 29.41
N ARG A 255 3.83 5.88 28.46
CA ARG A 255 2.90 5.73 27.35
C ARG A 255 3.61 6.05 26.05
N MET A 256 3.69 5.08 25.16
CA MET A 256 4.17 5.32 23.80
C MET A 256 3.21 6.29 23.09
N GLN A 257 3.76 7.18 22.28
CA GLN A 257 3.02 8.17 21.50
C GLN A 257 3.11 7.90 20.00
N ARG A 258 4.27 7.39 19.55
CA ARG A 258 4.54 7.12 18.14
C ARG A 258 5.59 6.01 18.02
N HIS A 259 5.45 5.17 17.00
CA HIS A 259 6.47 4.21 16.59
C HIS A 259 7.66 4.89 15.92
N ALA A 260 8.87 4.35 16.13
CA ALA A 260 10.03 4.71 15.31
C ALA A 260 9.94 4.11 13.89
N PHE A 261 9.20 3.02 13.72
CA PHE A 261 8.89 2.44 12.40
C PHE A 261 7.63 3.09 11.85
N ASP A 262 7.67 3.56 10.61
CA ASP A 262 6.52 4.26 10.05
C ASP A 262 5.45 3.32 9.49
N PHE A 263 4.21 3.61 9.85
CA PHE A 263 3.02 3.00 9.26
C PHE A 263 2.21 4.07 8.55
N GLY A 264 2.07 3.96 7.24
CA GLY A 264 1.53 5.03 6.42
C GLY A 264 0.46 4.63 5.41
N THR A 265 -0.06 5.62 4.71
CA THR A 265 -1.01 5.42 3.61
C THR A 265 -0.88 6.48 2.51
N ALA A 266 -1.23 6.12 1.28
CA ALA A 266 -1.51 7.09 0.22
C ALA A 266 -2.72 7.96 0.55
N ILE A 267 -2.64 9.23 0.15
CA ILE A 267 -3.67 10.26 0.33
C ILE A 267 -3.85 11.13 -0.93
N LYS A 268 -4.98 11.83 -1.00
CA LYS A 268 -5.27 12.87 -1.99
C LYS A 268 -5.42 14.22 -1.31
N ALA A 269 -4.75 15.27 -1.78
CA ALA A 269 -4.83 16.57 -1.11
C ALA A 269 -6.27 17.13 -1.09
N CYS A 270 -7.08 16.83 -2.11
CA CYS A 270 -8.46 17.30 -2.19
C CYS A 270 -9.37 16.75 -1.08
N ARG A 271 -8.96 15.71 -0.33
CA ARG A 271 -9.73 15.13 0.79
C ARG A 271 -9.69 15.95 2.06
N PHE A 272 -8.76 16.91 2.16
CA PHE A 272 -8.56 17.78 3.31
C PHE A 272 -9.40 19.07 3.24
N PRO A 273 -9.58 19.79 4.36
CA PRO A 273 -10.39 21.01 4.40
C PRO A 273 -10.03 22.04 3.32
N GLY A 274 -11.04 22.57 2.64
CA GLY A 274 -10.87 23.50 1.51
C GLY A 274 -10.69 22.82 0.16
N GLY A 275 -10.56 21.49 0.14
CA GLY A 275 -10.49 20.70 -1.09
C GLY A 275 -11.83 20.44 -1.74
N ARG A 276 -11.80 20.30 -3.07
CA ARG A 276 -13.00 20.02 -3.88
C ARG A 276 -13.65 18.67 -3.60
N CYS A 277 -12.91 17.73 -3.00
CA CYS A 277 -13.37 16.38 -2.67
C CYS A 277 -13.34 16.11 -1.15
N TYR A 278 -13.36 17.18 -0.34
CA TYR A 278 -13.21 17.14 1.12
C TYR A 278 -14.12 16.10 1.76
N ASN A 279 -13.55 15.28 2.64
CA ASN A 279 -14.28 14.30 3.41
C ASN A 279 -13.79 14.33 4.88
N PRO A 280 -14.61 14.84 5.83
CA PRO A 280 -14.22 14.91 7.24
C PRO A 280 -13.98 13.53 7.87
N THR A 281 -14.73 12.51 7.46
CA THR A 281 -14.57 11.15 7.98
C THR A 281 -13.23 10.56 7.54
N TYR A 282 -12.84 10.78 6.28
CA TYR A 282 -11.53 10.38 5.77
C TYR A 282 -10.39 10.99 6.60
N VAL A 283 -10.45 12.31 6.81
CA VAL A 283 -9.43 13.03 7.60
C VAL A 283 -9.41 12.53 9.04
N SER A 284 -10.57 12.31 9.65
CA SER A 284 -10.65 11.76 11.00
C SER A 284 -10.02 10.37 11.10
N LYS A 285 -10.31 9.48 10.14
CA LYS A 285 -9.79 8.10 10.15
C LYS A 285 -8.30 8.01 9.86
N LEU A 286 -7.73 8.99 9.14
CA LEU A 286 -6.28 9.09 8.95
C LEU A 286 -5.52 9.22 10.29
N PHE A 287 -6.12 9.93 11.25
CA PHE A 287 -5.49 10.27 12.54
C PHE A 287 -6.04 9.46 13.73
N ASP A 288 -7.09 8.67 13.52
CA ASP A 288 -7.74 7.89 14.57
C ASP A 288 -8.38 6.62 13.99
N LEU A 289 -7.55 5.59 13.86
CA LEU A 289 -7.91 4.29 13.32
C LEU A 289 -8.68 3.44 14.33
N ASP A 290 -8.37 3.53 15.62
CA ASP A 290 -8.91 2.65 16.66
C ASP A 290 -9.84 3.35 17.68
N GLY A 291 -10.07 4.66 17.53
CA GLY A 291 -10.90 5.46 18.44
C GLY A 291 -10.15 5.94 19.70
N ARG A 292 -8.83 5.69 19.81
CA ARG A 292 -7.97 6.12 20.91
C ARG A 292 -7.00 7.24 20.50
N GLY A 293 -7.07 7.71 19.25
CA GLY A 293 -6.16 8.72 18.70
C GLY A 293 -4.90 8.13 18.06
N HIS A 294 -4.84 6.82 17.82
CA HIS A 294 -3.77 6.21 17.06
C HIS A 294 -4.08 6.28 15.56
N GLY A 295 -3.21 6.96 14.80
CA GLY A 295 -3.34 7.12 13.36
C GLY A 295 -2.14 6.60 12.58
N PHE A 296 -2.12 6.88 11.28
CA PHE A 296 -0.91 6.71 10.47
C PHE A 296 0.15 7.72 10.89
N SER A 297 1.43 7.33 10.87
CA SER A 297 2.57 8.20 11.14
C SER A 297 3.19 8.80 9.88
N ALA A 298 2.85 8.26 8.71
CA ALA A 298 3.38 8.73 7.43
C ALA A 298 2.32 8.73 6.33
N VAL A 299 2.49 9.59 5.32
CA VAL A 299 1.62 9.64 4.14
C VAL A 299 2.40 9.86 2.85
N VAL A 300 1.81 9.44 1.73
CA VAL A 300 2.28 9.79 0.38
C VAL A 300 1.14 10.39 -0.41
N TYR A 301 1.40 11.39 -1.25
CA TYR A 301 0.38 11.86 -2.18
C TYR A 301 0.29 10.91 -3.37
N GLU A 302 -0.86 10.25 -3.56
CA GLU A 302 -1.06 9.23 -4.61
C GLU A 302 -0.74 9.77 -6.00
N ASN A 303 -1.11 11.03 -6.26
CA ASN A 303 -0.91 11.68 -7.56
C ASN A 303 -0.52 13.15 -7.48
N ASP A 304 -0.84 13.89 -6.40
CA ASP A 304 -0.68 15.36 -6.34
C ASP A 304 0.77 15.84 -6.58
N LEU A 305 1.77 14.99 -6.32
CA LEU A 305 3.20 15.31 -6.49
C LEU A 305 3.84 14.72 -7.76
N LYS A 306 3.10 13.96 -8.58
CA LYS A 306 3.62 13.48 -9.87
C LYS A 306 3.82 14.66 -10.82
N TRP A 307 4.86 14.62 -11.66
CA TRP A 307 5.28 15.77 -12.46
C TRP A 307 4.15 16.38 -13.33
N PRO A 308 3.41 15.63 -14.18
CA PRO A 308 2.27 16.21 -14.89
C PRO A 308 1.20 16.74 -13.94
N ALA A 309 1.01 16.05 -12.81
CA ALA A 309 -0.05 16.39 -11.88
C ALA A 309 0.13 17.71 -11.16
N TRP A 310 1.37 17.97 -10.75
CA TRP A 310 1.77 19.20 -10.12
C TRP A 310 1.68 20.40 -11.07
N GLU A 311 2.06 20.23 -12.33
CA GLU A 311 2.00 21.31 -13.31
C GLU A 311 0.56 21.62 -13.76
N ASP A 312 -0.26 20.59 -13.92
CA ASP A 312 -1.64 20.72 -14.40
C ASP A 312 -2.67 20.98 -13.27
N GLU A 313 -2.28 20.81 -12.00
CA GLU A 313 -3.14 20.94 -10.81
C GLU A 313 -4.46 20.13 -10.90
N TRP A 314 -4.44 19.02 -11.66
CA TRP A 314 -5.65 18.25 -11.97
C TRP A 314 -6.18 17.46 -10.77
N VAL A 315 -5.39 17.17 -9.73
CA VAL A 315 -5.85 16.53 -8.48
C VAL A 315 -6.24 17.56 -7.41
N SER A 316 -5.36 18.52 -7.16
CA SER A 316 -5.56 19.63 -6.23
C SER A 316 -4.68 20.81 -6.68
N THR A 317 -4.94 22.00 -6.15
CA THR A 317 -4.02 23.12 -6.39
C THR A 317 -2.74 22.92 -5.58
N ASN A 318 -1.62 23.41 -6.10
CA ASN A 318 -0.32 23.33 -5.43
C ASN A 318 -0.34 24.03 -4.06
N GLU A 319 -1.08 25.14 -3.96
CA GLU A 319 -1.30 25.85 -2.69
C GLU A 319 -2.02 24.96 -1.66
N GLN A 320 -3.02 24.19 -2.09
CA GLN A 320 -3.73 23.27 -1.21
C GLN A 320 -2.82 22.14 -0.75
N THR A 321 -2.07 21.53 -1.67
CA THR A 321 -1.13 20.44 -1.34
C THR A 321 -0.08 20.89 -0.32
N ILE A 322 0.54 22.06 -0.51
CA ILE A 322 1.51 22.63 0.43
C ILE A 322 0.88 22.92 1.80
N ARG A 323 -0.35 23.47 1.83
CA ARG A 323 -1.06 23.73 3.08
C ARG A 323 -1.35 22.45 3.85
N ASN A 324 -1.70 21.37 3.16
CA ASN A 324 -1.91 20.08 3.79
C ASN A 324 -0.60 19.50 4.34
N MET A 325 0.51 19.64 3.61
CA MET A 325 1.84 19.25 4.11
C MET A 325 2.21 19.99 5.40
N GLN A 326 1.90 21.29 5.49
CA GLN A 326 2.08 22.07 6.72
C GLN A 326 1.26 21.48 7.89
N LEU A 327 -0.02 21.18 7.64
CA LEU A 327 -0.89 20.54 8.64
C LEU A 327 -0.35 19.17 9.07
N LEU A 328 0.12 18.36 8.12
CA LEU A 328 0.66 17.03 8.41
C LEU A 328 1.94 17.12 9.24
N SER A 329 2.86 18.02 8.88
CA SER A 329 4.06 18.31 9.69
C SER A 329 3.71 18.82 11.08
N GLU A 330 2.70 19.68 11.22
CA GLU A 330 2.17 20.10 12.52
C GLU A 330 1.59 18.92 13.32
N MET A 331 1.17 17.84 12.69
CA MET A 331 0.62 16.66 13.34
C MET A 331 1.67 15.56 13.54
N ASP A 332 2.94 15.87 13.30
CA ASP A 332 4.05 14.90 13.34
C ASP A 332 3.83 13.71 12.39
N ILE A 333 3.27 14.00 11.20
CA ILE A 333 3.08 13.03 10.13
C ILE A 333 4.10 13.27 9.04
N ASP A 334 4.91 12.25 8.79
CA ASP A 334 5.94 12.29 7.77
C ASP A 334 5.33 12.22 6.37
N VAL A 335 5.90 12.97 5.44
CA VAL A 335 5.43 12.99 4.05
C VAL A 335 6.50 12.37 3.16
N ARG A 336 6.13 11.29 2.48
CA ARG A 336 6.88 10.74 1.36
C ARG A 336 6.54 11.49 0.09
N GLY A 337 7.57 11.92 -0.63
CA GLY A 337 7.47 12.56 -1.93
C GLY A 337 7.44 11.54 -3.06
N HIS A 338 6.35 11.49 -3.82
CA HIS A 338 6.16 10.59 -4.95
C HIS A 338 5.68 11.36 -6.19
N VAL A 339 6.49 11.58 -7.21
CA VAL A 339 7.87 11.10 -7.49
C VAL A 339 8.60 12.20 -8.25
N LEU A 340 9.92 12.32 -8.09
CA LEU A 340 10.73 13.31 -8.84
C LEU A 340 10.86 12.99 -10.34
N LEU A 341 11.07 11.73 -10.71
CA LEU A 341 11.13 11.33 -12.11
C LEU A 341 10.57 9.91 -12.34
N TRP A 342 9.55 9.81 -13.18
CA TRP A 342 9.01 8.56 -13.70
C TRP A 342 9.28 8.50 -15.22
N PRO A 343 10.36 7.84 -15.68
CA PRO A 343 10.98 8.14 -16.97
C PRO A 343 10.32 7.53 -18.22
N GLY A 344 9.01 7.28 -18.15
CA GLY A 344 8.16 6.86 -19.27
C GLY A 344 7.45 8.07 -19.87
N TRP A 345 7.22 8.09 -21.20
CA TRP A 345 6.61 9.25 -21.85
C TRP A 345 5.22 9.59 -21.33
N SER A 346 4.42 8.58 -20.97
CA SER A 346 3.09 8.77 -20.40
C SER A 346 3.08 9.34 -18.98
N ASN A 347 4.23 9.34 -18.30
CA ASN A 347 4.36 9.72 -16.89
C ASN A 347 5.08 11.07 -16.70
N MET A 348 5.49 11.68 -17.81
CA MET A 348 6.07 13.02 -17.87
C MET A 348 5.18 13.92 -18.74
N PRO A 349 5.31 15.25 -18.66
CA PRO A 349 4.52 16.13 -19.51
C PRO A 349 4.77 15.88 -21.01
N ASP A 350 3.72 15.94 -21.85
CA ASP A 350 3.76 15.62 -23.30
C ASP A 350 4.93 16.28 -24.06
N ARG A 351 5.37 17.46 -23.61
CA ARG A 351 6.51 18.19 -24.20
C ARG A 351 7.82 17.40 -24.15
N MET A 352 7.98 16.47 -23.20
CA MET A 352 9.15 15.60 -23.12
C MET A 352 9.19 14.64 -24.32
N GLU A 353 8.10 13.92 -24.59
CA GLU A 353 8.01 13.02 -25.75
C GLU A 353 8.15 13.78 -27.09
N GLN A 354 7.50 14.96 -27.20
CA GLN A 354 7.58 15.82 -28.39
C GLN A 354 9.02 16.26 -28.73
N ASN A 355 9.92 16.25 -27.73
CA ASN A 355 11.32 16.60 -27.86
C ASN A 355 12.25 15.40 -27.62
N SER A 356 11.76 14.17 -27.77
CA SER A 356 12.51 12.92 -27.56
C SER A 356 13.81 12.81 -28.39
N ASN A 357 13.97 13.58 -29.46
CA ASN A 357 15.18 13.62 -30.28
C ASN A 357 16.13 14.79 -29.94
N ASN A 358 15.86 15.54 -28.88
CA ASN A 358 16.62 16.71 -28.45
C ASN A 358 17.16 16.51 -27.02
N PRO A 359 18.33 15.84 -26.87
CA PRO A 359 18.90 15.50 -25.56
C PRO A 359 19.12 16.72 -24.65
N ASP A 360 19.54 17.86 -25.22
CA ASP A 360 19.78 19.06 -24.43
C ASP A 360 18.49 19.67 -23.88
N TYR A 361 17.38 19.57 -24.63
CA TYR A 361 16.06 19.96 -24.11
C TYR A 361 15.63 19.04 -22.96
N LEU A 362 15.73 17.72 -23.14
CA LEU A 362 15.30 16.75 -22.12
C LEU A 362 16.06 16.97 -20.80
N LYS A 363 17.39 17.07 -20.86
CA LYS A 363 18.22 17.32 -19.66
C LYS A 363 17.92 18.66 -19.02
N GLY A 364 17.80 19.71 -19.84
CA GLY A 364 17.51 21.05 -19.34
C GLY A 364 16.16 21.13 -18.63
N GLU A 365 15.16 20.40 -19.13
CA GLU A 365 13.82 20.43 -18.54
C GLU A 365 13.69 19.54 -17.29
N ILE A 366 14.45 18.45 -17.21
CA ILE A 366 14.59 17.67 -15.97
C ILE A 366 15.28 18.52 -14.89
N GLU A 367 16.39 19.18 -15.20
CA GLU A 367 17.09 20.06 -14.26
C GLU A 367 16.17 21.18 -13.77
N LYS A 368 15.45 21.82 -14.70
CA LYS A 368 14.47 22.85 -14.34
C LYS A 368 13.39 22.30 -13.43
N HIS A 369 12.83 21.13 -13.74
CA HIS A 369 11.81 20.50 -12.90
C HIS A 369 12.32 20.25 -11.49
N LEU A 370 13.49 19.62 -11.33
CA LEU A 370 14.06 19.32 -10.02
C LEU A 370 14.26 20.59 -9.19
N VAL A 371 14.79 21.66 -9.78
CA VAL A 371 15.00 22.96 -9.10
C VAL A 371 13.68 23.65 -8.75
N ASP A 372 12.74 23.72 -9.71
CA ASP A 372 11.44 24.36 -9.49
C ASP A 372 10.60 23.60 -8.44
N PHE A 373 10.79 22.28 -8.36
CA PHE A 373 10.02 21.40 -7.49
C PHE A 373 10.60 21.33 -6.08
N LEU A 374 11.90 21.03 -5.92
CA LEU A 374 12.53 20.87 -4.60
C LEU A 374 12.89 22.21 -3.96
N GLU A 375 13.66 23.05 -4.66
CA GLU A 375 14.22 24.29 -4.09
C GLU A 375 13.16 25.40 -3.98
N THR A 376 12.41 25.65 -5.06
CA THR A 376 11.50 26.82 -5.09
C THR A 376 10.29 26.65 -4.17
N LYS A 377 9.92 25.41 -3.82
CA LYS A 377 8.79 25.11 -2.91
C LYS A 377 9.23 24.79 -1.50
N ASN A 378 10.54 24.71 -1.27
CA ASN A 378 11.15 24.42 0.03
C ASN A 378 10.58 23.12 0.62
N PHE A 379 10.48 22.08 -0.21
CA PHE A 379 9.87 20.82 0.19
C PHE A 379 10.68 20.07 1.25
N ASP A 380 11.96 20.39 1.41
CA ASP A 380 12.82 19.89 2.49
C ASP A 380 12.23 20.13 3.90
N GLN A 381 11.32 21.09 4.06
CA GLN A 381 10.64 21.32 5.35
C GLN A 381 9.49 20.35 5.63
N TYR A 382 9.01 19.64 4.62
CA TYR A 382 7.79 18.86 4.72
C TYR A 382 7.99 17.40 4.32
N VAL A 383 8.91 17.13 3.40
CA VAL A 383 9.12 15.81 2.80
C VAL A 383 10.36 15.17 3.40
N THR A 384 10.17 14.02 4.05
CA THR A 384 11.23 13.27 4.75
C THR A 384 12.02 12.37 3.82
N ASP A 385 11.38 11.87 2.77
CA ASP A 385 11.99 10.99 1.79
C ASP A 385 11.35 11.13 0.40
N TRP A 386 12.13 10.84 -0.64
CA TRP A 386 11.69 10.91 -2.04
C TRP A 386 11.81 9.58 -2.76
N ASP A 387 10.75 9.21 -3.47
CA ASP A 387 10.88 8.46 -4.70
C ASP A 387 11.59 9.36 -5.72
N VAL A 388 12.90 9.17 -5.86
CA VAL A 388 13.68 9.91 -6.87
C VAL A 388 13.38 9.36 -8.25
N LEU A 389 13.33 8.04 -8.37
CA LEU A 389 12.99 7.33 -9.59
C LEU A 389 11.91 6.29 -9.33
N ASN A 390 10.90 6.24 -10.21
CA ASN A 390 9.85 5.23 -10.17
C ASN A 390 9.88 4.35 -11.44
N GLU A 391 9.80 3.03 -11.25
CA GLU A 391 9.56 2.01 -12.28
C GLU A 391 10.51 2.02 -13.49
N VAL A 392 11.79 2.33 -13.25
CA VAL A 392 12.81 2.46 -14.29
C VAL A 392 13.03 1.16 -15.07
N ASN A 393 12.61 0.02 -14.53
CA ASN A 393 12.77 -1.26 -15.21
C ASN A 393 11.86 -1.38 -16.44
N THR A 394 10.67 -0.79 -16.39
CA THR A 394 9.69 -0.84 -17.50
C THR A 394 9.53 0.51 -18.22
N ASN A 395 9.82 1.63 -17.55
CA ASN A 395 9.72 2.97 -18.10
C ASN A 395 11.07 3.47 -18.64
N THR A 396 11.51 2.91 -19.76
CA THR A 396 12.87 3.12 -20.31
C THR A 396 12.96 4.17 -21.42
N ASP A 397 11.88 4.88 -21.69
CA ASP A 397 11.73 5.83 -22.79
C ASP A 397 12.80 6.94 -22.78
N LEU A 398 12.99 7.60 -21.62
CA LEU A 398 14.01 8.63 -21.46
C LEU A 398 15.42 8.11 -21.70
N ALA A 399 15.76 6.95 -21.14
CA ALA A 399 17.05 6.33 -21.37
C ALA A 399 17.23 5.96 -22.85
N ALA A 400 16.18 5.48 -23.52
CA ALA A 400 16.23 5.20 -24.96
C ALA A 400 16.51 6.46 -25.79
N ALA A 401 15.90 7.60 -25.44
CA ALA A 401 16.13 8.89 -26.11
C ALA A 401 17.56 9.43 -25.92
N LEU A 402 18.17 9.21 -24.75
CA LEU A 402 19.51 9.69 -24.45
C LEU A 402 20.62 8.74 -24.92
N ARG A 403 20.30 7.48 -25.22
CA ARG A 403 21.28 6.46 -25.57
C ARG A 403 22.14 6.85 -26.78
N GLY A 404 23.45 6.77 -26.61
CA GLY A 404 24.45 7.06 -27.64
C GLY A 404 24.72 8.55 -27.84
N THR A 405 24.10 9.43 -27.05
CA THR A 405 24.38 10.87 -27.06
C THR A 405 25.65 11.16 -26.23
N PRO A 406 26.30 12.33 -26.41
CA PRO A 406 27.53 12.64 -25.68
C PRO A 406 27.32 12.59 -24.16
N GLY A 407 28.04 11.69 -23.48
CA GLY A 407 27.92 11.46 -22.03
C GLY A 407 26.99 10.32 -21.61
N TYR A 408 26.18 9.79 -22.54
CA TYR A 408 25.15 8.79 -22.24
C TYR A 408 25.32 7.58 -23.16
N THR A 409 26.13 6.60 -22.77
CA THR A 409 26.37 5.39 -23.56
C THR A 409 25.13 4.50 -23.58
N THR A 410 24.55 4.26 -22.40
CA THR A 410 23.34 3.43 -22.26
C THR A 410 22.08 4.29 -22.27
N GLY A 411 22.21 5.57 -21.91
CA GLY A 411 21.11 6.49 -21.65
C GLY A 411 20.70 6.54 -20.17
N ARG A 412 21.07 5.52 -19.39
CA ARG A 412 20.69 5.40 -17.96
C ARG A 412 21.60 6.20 -17.04
N GLU A 413 22.69 6.76 -17.55
CA GLU A 413 23.57 7.64 -16.77
C GLU A 413 22.80 8.83 -16.17
N ILE A 414 21.70 9.26 -16.83
CA ILE A 414 20.79 10.30 -16.31
C ILE A 414 20.18 9.94 -14.96
N TYR A 415 19.95 8.67 -14.67
CA TYR A 415 19.35 8.22 -13.42
C TYR A 415 20.26 8.47 -12.22
N ALA A 416 21.55 8.19 -12.36
CA ALA A 416 22.53 8.51 -11.32
C ALA A 416 22.75 10.02 -11.16
N GLU A 417 22.66 10.78 -12.27
CA GLU A 417 22.73 12.25 -12.24
C GLU A 417 21.54 12.86 -11.49
N VAL A 418 20.32 12.37 -11.71
CA VAL A 418 19.11 12.82 -11.01
C VAL A 418 19.21 12.55 -9.50
N PHE A 419 19.73 11.39 -9.07
CA PHE A 419 19.98 11.12 -7.65
C PHE A 419 20.99 12.08 -7.02
N LYS A 420 22.11 12.36 -7.72
CA LYS A 420 23.10 13.33 -7.23
C LYS A 420 22.47 14.71 -7.10
N ARG A 421 21.65 15.10 -8.08
CA ARG A 421 20.98 16.39 -8.08
C ARG A 421 19.91 16.49 -6.98
N ALA A 422 19.14 15.42 -6.76
CA ALA A 422 18.19 15.34 -5.65
C ALA A 422 18.90 15.52 -4.30
N ARG A 423 20.05 14.88 -4.07
CA ARG A 423 20.84 15.07 -2.83
C ARG A 423 21.34 16.50 -2.65
N GLU A 424 21.72 17.19 -3.73
CA GLU A 424 22.15 18.58 -3.65
C GLU A 424 21.00 19.54 -3.29
N LEU A 425 19.79 19.25 -3.79
CA LEU A 425 18.61 20.08 -3.63
C LEU A 425 17.79 19.76 -2.38
N ALA A 426 17.87 18.53 -1.88
CA ALA A 426 17.21 18.00 -0.70
C ALA A 426 18.22 17.20 0.16
N PRO A 427 19.17 17.88 0.82
CA PRO A 427 20.30 17.22 1.48
C PRO A 427 19.91 16.33 2.65
N ASP A 428 18.79 16.64 3.32
CA ASP A 428 18.34 15.95 4.53
C ASP A 428 17.31 14.84 4.24
N ALA A 429 16.74 14.80 3.03
CA ALA A 429 15.76 13.77 2.65
C ALA A 429 16.44 12.44 2.32
N GLU A 430 15.81 11.32 2.67
CA GLU A 430 16.24 10.01 2.19
C GLU A 430 15.84 9.81 0.71
N LEU A 431 16.69 9.16 -0.08
CA LEU A 431 16.53 9.05 -1.53
C LEU A 431 16.36 7.58 -1.95
N TYR A 432 15.19 7.28 -2.52
CA TYR A 432 14.77 5.93 -2.89
C TYR A 432 14.58 5.76 -4.39
N ILE A 433 14.88 4.55 -4.87
CA ILE A 433 14.37 4.02 -6.14
C ILE A 433 13.20 3.09 -5.84
N ASN A 434 12.08 3.21 -6.54
CA ASN A 434 10.86 2.47 -6.25
C ASN A 434 10.35 1.73 -7.49
N ASP A 435 9.94 0.47 -7.31
CA ASP A 435 9.52 -0.37 -8.44
C ASP A 435 8.60 -1.54 -8.02
N TYR A 436 7.78 -2.02 -8.96
CA TYR A 436 6.85 -3.15 -8.79
C TYR A 436 7.42 -4.50 -9.26
N ILE A 437 8.59 -4.52 -9.90
CA ILE A 437 9.14 -5.73 -10.53
C ILE A 437 9.32 -6.92 -9.59
N THR A 438 9.51 -6.69 -8.30
CA THR A 438 9.77 -7.74 -7.31
C THR A 438 8.46 -8.32 -6.77
N MET A 439 7.97 -7.78 -5.65
CA MET A 439 6.84 -8.33 -4.89
C MET A 439 5.52 -8.28 -5.68
N SER A 440 5.25 -7.20 -6.41
CA SER A 440 4.00 -7.04 -7.15
C SER A 440 3.87 -8.04 -8.31
N LEU A 441 4.98 -8.34 -8.99
CA LEU A 441 5.01 -9.37 -10.05
C LEU A 441 5.35 -10.77 -9.53
N LYS A 442 5.60 -10.93 -8.23
CA LYS A 442 6.10 -12.15 -7.60
C LYS A 442 7.42 -12.68 -8.17
N ASN A 443 8.27 -11.81 -8.70
CA ASN A 443 9.58 -12.24 -9.17
C ASN A 443 10.52 -12.39 -7.97
N THR A 444 11.09 -13.59 -7.83
CA THR A 444 12.23 -13.87 -6.94
C THR A 444 13.51 -14.16 -7.74
N ASP A 445 13.39 -14.31 -9.06
CA ASP A 445 14.47 -14.49 -10.01
C ASP A 445 14.05 -14.03 -11.43
N GLY A 446 14.84 -14.39 -12.46
CA GLY A 446 14.46 -14.16 -13.85
C GLY A 446 14.93 -12.83 -14.44
N ALA A 447 14.53 -12.56 -15.68
CA ALA A 447 15.12 -11.48 -16.49
C ALA A 447 14.84 -10.09 -15.92
N LEU A 448 13.59 -9.81 -15.54
CA LEU A 448 13.20 -8.50 -15.01
C LEU A 448 13.80 -8.25 -13.62
N TYR A 449 13.80 -9.25 -12.75
CA TYR A 449 14.42 -9.17 -11.42
C TYR A 449 15.92 -8.87 -11.50
N ASN A 450 16.64 -9.62 -12.35
CA ASN A 450 18.07 -9.40 -12.57
C ASN A 450 18.36 -8.06 -13.26
N GLN A 451 17.47 -7.61 -14.14
CA GLN A 451 17.59 -6.30 -14.79
C GLN A 451 17.46 -5.16 -13.77
N TYR A 452 16.48 -5.25 -12.86
CA TYR A 452 16.28 -4.24 -11.83
C TYR A 452 17.50 -4.15 -10.89
N LYS A 453 18.00 -5.30 -10.41
CA LYS A 453 19.26 -5.36 -9.64
C LYS A 453 20.45 -4.78 -10.41
N SER A 454 20.55 -5.05 -11.72
CA SER A 454 21.60 -4.48 -12.56
C SER A 454 21.50 -2.96 -12.71
N PHE A 455 20.29 -2.39 -12.72
CA PHE A 455 20.10 -0.95 -12.81
C PHE A 455 20.50 -0.26 -11.50
N ILE A 456 20.14 -0.83 -10.35
CA ILE A 456 20.57 -0.35 -9.04
C ILE A 456 22.11 -0.38 -8.96
N GLN A 457 22.74 -1.51 -9.30
CA GLN A 457 24.20 -1.63 -9.29
C GLN A 457 24.87 -0.61 -10.22
N GLU A 458 24.36 -0.43 -11.44
CA GLU A 458 24.89 0.54 -12.41
C GLU A 458 24.82 1.98 -11.87
N MET A 459 23.78 2.33 -11.11
CA MET A 459 23.64 3.65 -10.50
C MET A 459 24.59 3.83 -9.31
N LEU A 460 24.72 2.82 -8.45
CA LEU A 460 25.66 2.82 -7.33
C LEU A 460 27.11 2.93 -7.81
N ASP A 461 27.48 2.17 -8.86
CA ASP A 461 28.80 2.24 -9.50
C ASP A 461 29.12 3.63 -10.09
N GLN A 462 28.08 4.36 -10.49
CA GLN A 462 28.17 5.75 -10.95
C GLN A 462 28.13 6.78 -9.81
N GLY A 463 27.99 6.35 -8.56
CA GLY A 463 28.00 7.19 -7.37
C GLY A 463 26.68 7.92 -7.11
N ALA A 464 25.54 7.31 -7.43
CA ALA A 464 24.24 7.79 -6.98
C ALA A 464 24.14 7.70 -5.44
N PRO A 465 23.82 8.79 -4.71
CA PRO A 465 23.64 8.77 -3.25
C PRO A 465 22.27 8.21 -2.87
N MET A 466 22.06 6.92 -3.15
CA MET A 466 20.82 6.19 -2.84
C MET A 466 20.87 5.67 -1.41
N ASP A 467 19.81 5.88 -0.63
CA ASP A 467 19.69 5.40 0.75
C ASP A 467 18.89 4.09 0.82
N GLY A 468 17.92 3.93 -0.09
CA GLY A 468 17.03 2.77 -0.04
C GLY A 468 16.35 2.36 -1.35
N VAL A 469 15.67 1.22 -1.26
CA VAL A 469 14.84 0.63 -2.32
C VAL A 469 13.39 0.53 -1.83
N GLY A 470 12.48 1.12 -2.60
CA GLY A 470 11.04 1.00 -2.40
C GLY A 470 10.50 -0.24 -3.12
N PHE A 471 9.77 -1.07 -2.38
CA PHE A 471 9.05 -2.23 -2.89
C PHE A 471 7.56 -1.89 -2.91
N GLN A 472 7.01 -1.62 -4.10
CA GLN A 472 5.61 -1.18 -4.22
C GLN A 472 4.64 -2.16 -3.55
N ALA A 473 4.80 -3.46 -3.82
CA ALA A 473 3.96 -4.50 -3.21
C ALA A 473 2.46 -4.35 -3.50
N HIS A 474 2.11 -3.96 -4.73
CA HIS A 474 0.76 -4.17 -5.28
C HIS A 474 0.52 -5.66 -5.49
N LEU A 475 -0.06 -6.34 -4.52
CA LEU A 475 -0.07 -7.79 -4.53
C LEU A 475 -1.18 -8.35 -5.42
N GLY A 476 -0.95 -9.57 -5.90
CA GLY A 476 -1.94 -10.28 -6.68
C GLY A 476 -3.00 -10.94 -5.82
N ALA A 477 -4.11 -11.35 -6.45
CA ALA A 477 -5.17 -12.06 -5.76
C ALA A 477 -4.73 -13.40 -5.17
N SER A 478 -3.70 -14.02 -5.73
CA SER A 478 -2.96 -15.05 -5.02
C SER A 478 -1.89 -14.34 -4.21
N PRO A 479 -1.85 -14.39 -2.88
CA PRO A 479 -0.79 -13.75 -2.11
C PRO A 479 0.58 -14.41 -2.35
N ASN A 480 1.67 -13.72 -1.98
CA ASN A 480 3.02 -14.25 -2.17
C ASN A 480 3.38 -15.22 -1.04
N SER A 481 4.36 -16.09 -1.25
CA SER A 481 4.94 -16.82 -0.14
C SER A 481 5.67 -15.84 0.78
N ILE A 482 5.47 -15.94 2.09
CA ILE A 482 6.21 -15.12 3.07
C ILE A 482 7.71 -15.42 3.02
N TYR A 483 8.09 -16.65 2.67
CA TYR A 483 9.49 -17.01 2.44
C TYR A 483 10.08 -16.27 1.23
N ASP A 484 9.29 -16.03 0.18
CA ASP A 484 9.72 -15.28 -1.01
C ASP A 484 9.84 -13.79 -0.70
N ILE A 485 8.96 -13.26 0.16
CA ILE A 485 9.04 -11.87 0.65
C ILE A 485 10.32 -11.66 1.44
N LEU A 486 10.58 -12.49 2.45
CA LEU A 486 11.81 -12.43 3.25
C LEU A 486 13.06 -12.65 2.38
N GLY A 487 13.05 -13.65 1.50
CA GLY A 487 14.19 -13.92 0.62
C GLY A 487 14.48 -12.78 -0.37
N THR A 488 13.46 -12.05 -0.82
CA THR A 488 13.64 -10.86 -1.66
C THR A 488 14.28 -9.71 -0.88
N LEU A 489 13.86 -9.50 0.37
CA LEU A 489 14.45 -8.48 1.24
C LEU A 489 15.90 -8.81 1.59
N ASP A 490 16.18 -10.06 1.94
CA ASP A 490 17.54 -10.57 2.17
C ASP A 490 18.43 -10.33 0.93
N ASP A 491 17.98 -10.74 -0.25
CA ASP A 491 18.78 -10.65 -1.49
C ASP A 491 19.12 -9.19 -1.86
N PHE A 492 18.17 -8.26 -1.72
CA PHE A 492 18.44 -6.84 -1.98
C PHE A 492 19.30 -6.20 -0.91
N HIS A 493 19.07 -6.53 0.36
CA HIS A 493 19.86 -5.99 1.46
C HIS A 493 21.31 -6.48 1.39
N GLU A 494 21.53 -7.78 1.16
CA GLU A 494 22.87 -8.35 1.01
C GLU A 494 23.61 -7.83 -0.23
N ALA A 495 22.89 -7.61 -1.33
CA ALA A 495 23.50 -7.14 -2.58
C ALA A 495 23.95 -5.68 -2.52
N PHE A 496 23.18 -4.81 -1.84
CA PHE A 496 23.36 -3.37 -1.95
C PHE A 496 23.63 -2.66 -0.61
N GLY A 497 23.30 -3.27 0.53
CA GLY A 497 23.40 -2.66 1.85
C GLY A 497 22.49 -1.45 2.05
N LEU A 498 21.43 -1.34 1.25
CA LEU A 498 20.47 -0.24 1.27
C LEU A 498 19.29 -0.56 2.21
N GLN A 499 18.60 0.49 2.67
CA GLN A 499 17.31 0.37 3.37
C GLN A 499 16.21 -0.11 2.41
N ALA A 500 15.12 -0.62 2.98
CA ALA A 500 13.92 -1.03 2.28
C ALA A 500 12.70 -0.29 2.84
N LYS A 501 11.76 0.07 1.97
CA LYS A 501 10.43 0.53 2.36
C LYS A 501 9.38 -0.25 1.58
N ILE A 502 8.32 -0.70 2.26
CA ILE A 502 7.11 -1.17 1.57
C ILE A 502 6.27 0.07 1.28
N THR A 503 6.12 0.42 0.02
CA THR A 503 5.69 1.78 -0.38
C THR A 503 4.24 1.86 -0.82
N GLU A 504 3.66 0.79 -1.36
CA GLU A 504 2.36 0.84 -2.04
C GLU A 504 1.53 -0.45 -1.81
N PHE A 505 1.57 -1.01 -0.58
CA PHE A 505 0.89 -2.27 -0.30
C PHE A 505 -0.60 -2.16 -0.55
N ASP A 506 -1.12 -3.03 -1.41
CA ASP A 506 -2.55 -3.28 -1.56
C ASP A 506 -2.81 -4.74 -1.92
N LEU A 507 -4.07 -5.15 -1.69
CA LEU A 507 -4.62 -6.41 -2.14
C LEU A 507 -5.84 -6.13 -3.01
N PRO A 508 -6.07 -6.91 -4.07
CA PRO A 508 -7.17 -6.66 -4.98
C PRO A 508 -8.47 -7.22 -4.40
N ARG A 509 -9.60 -6.60 -4.79
CA ARG A 509 -10.98 -6.97 -4.43
C ARG A 509 -11.29 -8.46 -4.34
N ASN A 510 -10.70 -9.27 -5.21
CA ASN A 510 -11.01 -10.69 -5.33
C ASN A 510 -10.26 -11.57 -4.32
N VAL A 511 -9.46 -10.98 -3.43
CA VAL A 511 -9.00 -11.62 -2.18
C VAL A 511 -10.15 -11.55 -1.17
N PRO A 512 -10.64 -12.69 -0.63
CA PRO A 512 -11.62 -12.69 0.46
C PRO A 512 -11.10 -11.91 1.68
N GLU A 513 -11.97 -11.18 2.38
CA GLU A 513 -11.58 -10.29 3.49
C GLU A 513 -10.80 -11.00 4.61
N GLU A 514 -11.19 -12.23 4.96
CA GLU A 514 -10.47 -13.03 5.98
C GLU A 514 -9.06 -13.40 5.49
N LEU A 515 -8.90 -13.80 4.23
CA LEU A 515 -7.59 -14.06 3.64
C LEU A 515 -6.75 -12.78 3.57
N ALA A 516 -7.37 -11.65 3.27
CA ALA A 516 -6.68 -10.37 3.26
C ALA A 516 -6.17 -9.99 4.65
N ALA A 517 -6.96 -10.22 5.70
CA ALA A 517 -6.55 -9.98 7.08
C ALA A 517 -5.41 -10.90 7.51
N ASP A 518 -5.53 -12.21 7.27
CA ASP A 518 -4.50 -13.20 7.59
C ASP A 518 -3.19 -12.88 6.87
N TYR A 519 -3.27 -12.58 5.58
CA TYR A 519 -2.09 -12.26 4.78
C TYR A 519 -1.48 -10.91 5.15
N LEU A 520 -2.29 -9.88 5.45
CA LEU A 520 -1.79 -8.60 5.94
C LEU A 520 -1.02 -8.80 7.25
N ALA A 521 -1.55 -9.57 8.19
CA ALA A 521 -0.88 -9.85 9.45
C ALA A 521 0.49 -10.53 9.23
N ASP A 522 0.54 -11.51 8.34
CA ASP A 522 1.76 -12.24 8.01
C ASP A 522 2.79 -11.38 7.28
N PHE A 523 2.36 -10.68 6.24
CA PHE A 523 3.22 -9.80 5.46
C PHE A 523 3.78 -8.68 6.33
N LEU A 524 2.92 -8.01 7.10
CA LEU A 524 3.30 -6.92 7.99
C LEU A 524 4.30 -7.41 9.05
N THR A 525 4.06 -8.58 9.65
CA THR A 525 4.99 -9.18 10.63
C THR A 525 6.33 -9.50 9.98
N ALA A 526 6.32 -10.10 8.78
CA ALA A 526 7.54 -10.45 8.07
C ALA A 526 8.37 -9.20 7.75
N THR A 527 7.75 -8.14 7.21
CA THR A 527 8.44 -6.90 6.85
C THR A 527 8.87 -6.10 8.07
N PHE A 528 8.04 -6.00 9.11
CA PHE A 528 8.41 -5.36 10.38
C PHE A 528 9.58 -6.09 11.06
N SER A 529 9.68 -7.41 10.91
CA SER A 529 10.79 -8.20 11.45
C SER A 529 12.11 -8.10 10.69
N HIS A 530 12.14 -7.53 9.48
CA HIS A 530 13.33 -7.53 8.64
C HIS A 530 14.20 -6.29 8.93
N GLU A 531 15.51 -6.48 9.09
CA GLU A 531 16.43 -5.42 9.56
C GLU A 531 16.56 -4.24 8.61
N SER A 532 16.40 -4.48 7.31
CA SER A 532 16.51 -3.42 6.32
C SER A 532 15.23 -2.58 6.17
N VAL A 533 14.08 -3.04 6.67
CA VAL A 533 12.80 -2.36 6.40
C VAL A 533 12.58 -1.26 7.41
N GLU A 534 12.24 -0.05 6.96
CA GLU A 534 12.03 1.11 7.85
C GLU A 534 10.59 1.60 7.89
N SER A 535 9.79 1.29 6.86
CA SER A 535 8.39 1.66 6.82
C SER A 535 7.50 0.70 6.04
N PHE A 536 6.21 0.75 6.37
CA PHE A 536 5.15 0.05 5.68
C PHE A 536 4.02 1.03 5.32
N MET A 537 3.66 1.08 4.05
CA MET A 537 2.66 2.02 3.55
C MET A 537 1.59 1.30 2.72
N PHE A 538 0.32 1.58 3.03
CA PHE A 538 -0.81 1.17 2.22
C PHE A 538 -0.97 2.08 1.00
N TRP A 539 -1.28 1.51 -0.17
CA TRP A 539 -1.70 2.31 -1.32
C TRP A 539 -3.20 2.60 -1.27
N ASN A 540 -3.53 3.42 -0.27
CA ASN A 540 -4.85 3.81 0.25
C ASN A 540 -5.41 2.85 1.31
N PHE A 541 -6.21 3.39 2.22
CA PHE A 541 -6.79 2.67 3.37
C PHE A 541 -8.32 2.56 3.29
N TRP A 542 -8.94 3.09 2.22
CA TRP A 542 -10.39 3.19 2.05
C TRP A 542 -10.81 2.78 0.64
N ASP A 543 -11.78 1.86 0.54
CA ASP A 543 -12.24 1.27 -0.73
C ASP A 543 -12.78 2.26 -1.77
N VAL A 544 -13.07 3.52 -1.44
CA VAL A 544 -13.49 4.52 -2.45
C VAL A 544 -12.32 5.22 -3.13
N ASP A 545 -11.19 5.38 -2.43
CA ASP A 545 -9.99 5.99 -2.98
C ASP A 545 -8.98 4.90 -3.31
N THR A 546 -9.21 4.13 -4.35
CA THR A 546 -8.23 3.13 -4.81
C THR A 546 -8.00 3.22 -6.30
N TRP A 547 -6.76 2.96 -6.72
CA TRP A 547 -6.35 2.88 -8.13
C TRP A 547 -6.70 1.53 -8.78
N ALA A 548 -6.69 0.45 -7.98
CA ALA A 548 -7.02 -0.92 -8.37
C ALA A 548 -8.26 -1.38 -7.57
N ASN A 549 -9.23 -2.00 -8.25
CA ASN A 549 -10.59 -2.30 -7.77
C ASN A 549 -10.80 -2.50 -6.24
N PRO A 550 -11.91 -1.97 -5.68
CA PRO A 550 -12.17 -1.89 -4.23
C PRO A 550 -12.36 -3.24 -3.53
N GLY A 551 -11.70 -3.47 -2.40
CA GLY A 551 -11.90 -4.60 -1.50
C GLY A 551 -10.56 -5.10 -0.96
N ALA A 552 -10.51 -5.35 0.35
CA ALA A 552 -9.32 -5.66 1.17
C ALA A 552 -8.56 -4.46 1.79
N ASN A 553 -9.09 -3.23 1.70
CA ASN A 553 -8.57 -2.11 2.49
C ASN A 553 -9.00 -2.18 3.97
N LEU A 554 -8.44 -1.31 4.81
CA LEU A 554 -8.82 -1.19 6.23
C LEU A 554 -10.30 -0.76 6.40
N TYR A 555 -10.82 0.05 5.50
CA TYR A 555 -12.22 0.47 5.52
C TYR A 555 -12.94 0.18 4.21
N ASP A 556 -14.16 -0.36 4.35
CA ASP A 556 -15.07 -0.52 3.22
C ASP A 556 -15.57 0.85 2.71
N GLY A 557 -16.35 0.83 1.61
CA GLY A 557 -16.85 2.07 1.01
C GLY A 557 -17.73 2.94 1.93
N GLY A 558 -18.27 2.38 3.02
CA GLY A 558 -19.06 3.05 4.04
C GLY A 558 -18.28 3.48 5.29
N PHE A 559 -16.95 3.29 5.32
CA PHE A 559 -16.10 3.42 6.51
C PHE A 559 -16.39 2.42 7.63
N ASN A 560 -16.94 1.26 7.29
CA ASN A 560 -16.98 0.15 8.24
C ASN A 560 -15.60 -0.52 8.28
N GLU A 561 -15.19 -0.93 9.47
CA GLU A 561 -13.94 -1.65 9.73
C GLU A 561 -14.01 -3.03 9.08
N THR A 562 -12.99 -3.37 8.31
CA THR A 562 -12.84 -4.70 7.70
C THR A 562 -12.03 -5.62 8.63
N PRO A 563 -12.00 -6.94 8.37
CA PRO A 563 -11.07 -7.85 9.05
C PRO A 563 -9.60 -7.40 8.96
N ALA A 564 -9.18 -6.78 7.85
CA ALA A 564 -7.83 -6.25 7.68
C ALA A 564 -7.54 -5.06 8.61
N HIS A 565 -8.54 -4.22 8.92
CA HIS A 565 -8.42 -3.18 9.94
C HIS A 565 -8.16 -3.77 11.32
N ALA A 566 -8.93 -4.79 11.71
CA ALA A 566 -8.73 -5.47 12.99
C ALA A 566 -7.31 -6.05 13.09
N ALA A 567 -6.85 -6.76 12.06
CA ALA A 567 -5.49 -7.33 12.02
C ALA A 567 -4.39 -6.25 12.16
N PHE A 568 -4.52 -5.12 11.45
CA PHE A 568 -3.57 -4.02 11.54
C PHE A 568 -3.56 -3.36 12.93
N VAL A 569 -4.74 -3.02 13.47
CA VAL A 569 -4.86 -2.37 14.79
C VAL A 569 -4.34 -3.29 15.89
N ASP A 570 -4.64 -4.59 15.82
CA ASP A 570 -4.18 -5.56 16.81
C ASP A 570 -2.66 -5.70 16.80
N LEU A 571 -2.02 -5.79 15.63
CA LEU A 571 -0.56 -5.85 15.56
C LEU A 571 0.07 -4.53 15.99
N VAL A 572 -0.32 -3.40 15.39
CA VAL A 572 0.45 -2.15 15.53
C VAL A 572 0.18 -1.43 16.85
N PHE A 573 -1.07 -1.39 17.30
CA PHE A 573 -1.50 -0.60 18.46
C PHE A 573 -1.82 -1.42 19.71
N ASN A 574 -1.88 -2.75 19.61
CA ASN A 574 -2.09 -3.63 20.77
C ASN A 574 -0.87 -4.54 21.06
N GLU A 575 -0.29 -5.18 20.05
CA GLU A 575 0.85 -6.10 20.24
C GLU A 575 2.20 -5.38 20.19
N TRP A 576 2.39 -4.49 19.21
CA TRP A 576 3.64 -3.76 19.00
C TRP A 576 3.66 -2.39 19.69
N TRP A 577 2.77 -2.16 20.65
CA TRP A 577 2.71 -0.89 21.39
C TRP A 577 3.18 -1.06 22.83
N THR A 578 3.87 -0.06 23.38
CA THR A 578 4.37 -0.12 24.76
C THR A 578 3.68 0.91 25.66
N ASP A 579 2.75 0.41 26.47
CA ASP A 579 2.23 1.11 27.63
C ASP A 579 2.61 0.34 28.89
N ALA A 580 3.24 1.02 29.86
CA ALA A 580 3.71 0.39 31.08
C ALA A 580 3.42 1.26 32.31
N ASP A 581 2.92 0.63 33.37
CA ASP A 581 2.85 1.21 34.70
C ASP A 581 3.96 0.60 35.56
N LEU A 582 4.94 1.42 35.91
CA LEU A 582 6.16 1.02 36.62
C LEU A 582 6.18 1.62 38.02
N THR A 583 6.97 1.00 38.89
CA THR A 583 7.28 1.54 40.23
C THR A 583 8.78 1.56 40.42
N THR A 584 9.33 2.69 40.86
CA THR A 584 10.77 2.83 41.09
C THR A 584 11.27 2.00 42.27
N ASP A 585 12.49 1.49 42.18
CA ASP A 585 13.17 0.78 43.25
C ASP A 585 13.81 1.72 44.29
N ASN A 586 14.61 1.17 45.23
CA ASN A 586 15.25 1.97 46.28
C ASN A 586 16.30 2.97 45.76
N ASP A 587 16.82 2.77 44.56
CA ASP A 587 17.77 3.65 43.88
C ASP A 587 17.06 4.62 42.92
N GLY A 588 15.72 4.70 43.00
CA GLY A 588 14.88 5.56 42.17
C GLY A 588 14.75 5.08 40.72
N LYS A 589 15.07 3.81 40.45
CA LYS A 589 15.13 3.27 39.09
C LYS A 589 13.90 2.47 38.71
N ALA A 590 13.49 2.59 37.45
CA ALA A 590 12.49 1.73 36.84
C ALA A 590 12.97 1.31 35.45
N THR A 591 12.75 0.05 35.07
CA THR A 591 13.22 -0.48 33.78
C THR A 591 12.09 -1.13 33.00
N VAL A 592 12.10 -0.96 31.68
CA VAL A 592 11.20 -1.67 30.76
C VAL A 592 11.92 -1.93 29.45
N ARG A 593 11.58 -3.04 28.80
CA ARG A 593 11.98 -3.31 27.43
C ARG A 593 10.79 -3.05 26.52
N GLY A 594 10.84 -1.96 25.76
CA GLY A 594 9.73 -1.43 24.97
C GLY A 594 10.05 -1.32 23.49
N PHE A 595 9.02 -1.15 22.66
CA PHE A 595 9.16 -0.86 21.24
C PHE A 595 9.81 0.51 21.01
N LYS A 596 10.65 0.62 19.99
CA LYS A 596 11.34 1.88 19.67
C LYS A 596 10.32 2.93 19.24
N GLY A 597 10.49 4.16 19.71
CA GLY A 597 9.58 5.25 19.39
C GLY A 597 9.59 6.40 20.39
N THR A 598 8.63 7.30 20.26
CA THR A 598 8.45 8.45 21.15
C THR A 598 7.55 8.08 22.31
N TYR A 599 7.92 8.52 23.51
CA TYR A 599 7.22 8.23 24.76
C TYR A 599 6.91 9.48 25.54
N GLU A 600 5.80 9.43 26.28
CA GLU A 600 5.52 10.30 27.41
C GLU A 600 5.60 9.52 28.72
N VAL A 601 6.25 10.12 29.70
CA VAL A 601 6.28 9.65 31.09
C VAL A 601 5.48 10.61 31.96
N THR A 602 4.49 10.09 32.66
CA THR A 602 3.76 10.79 33.71
C THR A 602 4.17 10.28 35.08
N LEU A 603 4.49 11.19 36.00
CA LEU A 603 4.87 10.87 37.38
C LEU A 603 4.45 11.97 38.35
N ASP A 604 4.36 11.62 39.63
CA ASP A 604 4.21 12.58 40.73
C ASP A 604 5.58 12.94 41.33
N CYS A 605 5.87 14.23 41.36
CA CYS A 605 7.00 14.81 42.07
C CYS A 605 6.48 15.61 43.28
N ASN A 606 6.49 15.00 44.46
CA ASN A 606 6.14 15.65 45.74
C ASN A 606 4.71 16.23 45.80
N GLY A 607 3.73 15.53 45.22
CA GLY A 607 2.32 15.90 45.24
C GLY A 607 1.86 16.73 44.03
N GLU A 608 2.74 16.90 43.05
CA GLU A 608 2.44 17.54 41.77
C GLU A 608 2.74 16.58 40.61
N SER A 609 1.86 16.52 39.62
CA SER A 609 2.02 15.66 38.44
C SER A 609 2.85 16.38 37.38
N TYR A 610 3.64 15.61 36.64
CA TYR A 610 4.48 16.09 35.54
C TYR A 610 4.44 15.13 34.35
N VAL A 611 4.65 15.67 33.14
CA VAL A 611 4.77 14.90 31.90
C VAL A 611 6.11 15.25 31.23
N VAL A 612 6.86 14.24 30.83
CA VAL A 612 8.15 14.36 30.13
C VAL A 612 8.13 13.52 28.88
N ALA A 613 8.52 14.08 27.74
CA ALA A 613 8.61 13.35 26.47
C ALA A 613 10.06 13.10 26.05
N PHE A 614 10.33 11.95 25.42
CA PHE A 614 11.62 11.61 24.84
C PHE A 614 11.47 10.51 23.76
N ASP A 615 12.48 10.40 22.90
CA ASP A 615 12.59 9.32 21.92
C ASP A 615 13.49 8.20 22.43
N MET A 616 13.04 6.96 22.27
CA MET A 616 13.80 5.75 22.57
C MET A 616 14.02 4.96 21.28
N ASN A 617 15.10 5.29 20.57
CA ASN A 617 15.50 4.59 19.34
C ASN A 617 16.57 3.52 19.57
N ASP A 618 17.22 3.54 20.74
CA ASP A 618 18.22 2.58 21.21
C ASP A 618 18.11 2.45 22.73
N ASP A 619 18.92 1.58 23.34
CA ASP A 619 18.98 1.46 24.79
C ASP A 619 19.24 2.83 25.44
N LEU A 620 18.33 3.25 26.32
CA LEU A 620 18.29 4.60 26.85
C LEU A 620 18.30 4.59 28.37
N ALA A 621 19.23 5.34 28.97
CA ALA A 621 19.19 5.69 30.39
C ALA A 621 18.74 7.15 30.51
N GLN A 622 17.51 7.36 30.99
CA GLN A 622 16.90 8.68 31.10
C GLN A 622 16.72 9.07 32.57
N THR A 623 17.26 10.22 32.96
CA THR A 623 17.06 10.78 34.30
C THR A 623 15.94 11.82 34.25
N ILE A 624 14.97 11.69 35.16
CA ILE A 624 13.90 12.66 35.38
C ILE A 624 14.17 13.33 36.73
N ASP A 625 14.61 14.58 36.68
CA ASP A 625 14.92 15.40 37.86
C ASP A 625 13.78 16.39 38.13
N CYS A 626 13.02 16.14 39.19
CA CYS A 626 11.86 16.95 39.57
C CYS A 626 12.20 18.44 39.79
N SER A 627 13.45 18.80 40.12
CA SER A 627 13.86 20.21 40.25
C SER A 627 13.85 20.99 38.93
N ALA A 628 13.94 20.28 37.81
CA ALA A 628 13.97 20.84 36.46
C ALA A 628 12.60 20.84 35.78
N LEU A 629 11.57 20.23 36.39
CA LEU A 629 10.26 20.06 35.78
C LEU A 629 9.30 21.21 36.11
N VAL A 630 8.33 21.44 35.22
CA VAL A 630 7.24 22.41 35.41
C VAL A 630 5.91 21.67 35.60
N SER A 631 5.21 21.97 36.70
CA SER A 631 4.02 21.24 37.17
C SER A 631 2.87 21.24 36.18
N THR A 632 2.22 20.09 35.98
CA THR A 632 0.99 19.97 35.19
C THR A 632 -0.29 19.94 36.05
N THR A 633 -0.15 19.89 37.38
CA THR A 633 -1.27 19.75 38.35
C THR A 633 -2.04 21.02 38.69
N LEU A 634 -1.67 22.15 38.13
CA LEU A 634 -2.48 23.34 38.31
C LEU A 634 -3.80 23.17 37.51
N PRO A 635 -4.99 23.29 38.12
CA PRO A 635 -6.26 23.16 37.40
C PRO A 635 -6.25 23.97 36.10
N THR A 636 -6.80 23.43 35.02
CA THR A 636 -6.73 24.07 33.72
C THR A 636 -7.33 25.47 33.79
N LEU A 637 -6.66 26.44 33.17
CA LEU A 637 -7.28 27.74 32.94
C LEU A 637 -8.63 27.50 32.23
N PRO A 638 -9.71 28.24 32.58
CA PRO A 638 -11.01 28.03 31.96
C PRO A 638 -10.92 28.03 30.43
N GLU A 639 -11.63 27.13 29.77
CA GLU A 639 -11.61 27.05 28.30
C GLU A 639 -11.97 28.41 27.67
N GLY A 640 -11.22 28.83 26.64
CA GLY A 640 -11.36 30.14 26.01
C GLY A 640 -10.90 31.33 26.86
N SER A 641 -10.30 31.10 28.03
CA SER A 641 -9.80 32.21 28.87
C SER A 641 -8.49 32.81 28.39
N VAL A 642 -7.77 32.10 27.53
CA VAL A 642 -6.58 32.60 26.83
C VAL A 642 -6.67 32.17 25.37
N GLU A 643 -6.54 33.13 24.47
CA GLU A 643 -6.57 32.91 23.03
C GLU A 643 -5.31 33.49 22.39
N ALA A 644 -4.85 32.90 21.30
CA ALA A 644 -3.78 33.45 20.47
C ALA A 644 -4.33 33.78 19.08
N TYR A 645 -4.03 34.97 18.59
CA TYR A 645 -4.42 35.37 17.24
C TYR A 645 -3.36 36.23 16.56
N PRO A 646 -3.07 36.00 15.26
CA PRO A 646 -3.48 34.82 14.47
C PRO A 646 -2.72 33.57 14.93
N ASN A 647 -3.40 32.44 15.08
CA ASN A 647 -2.77 31.16 15.42
C ASN A 647 -3.51 30.00 14.72
N PRO A 648 -2.91 29.35 13.71
CA PRO A 648 -1.58 29.60 13.14
C PRO A 648 -1.46 30.98 12.45
N GLY A 649 -0.24 31.54 12.34
CA GLY A 649 -0.04 32.86 11.70
C GLY A 649 1.42 33.26 11.44
N ARG A 650 1.64 34.23 10.54
CA ARG A 650 2.97 34.76 10.11
C ARG A 650 3.40 36.05 10.83
N GLY A 651 2.64 36.48 11.82
CA GLY A 651 2.81 37.77 12.50
C GLY A 651 2.96 37.58 14.00
N PRO A 652 3.36 38.62 14.74
CA PRO A 652 3.48 38.52 16.18
C PRO A 652 2.16 38.03 16.76
N TRP A 653 2.20 36.92 17.51
CA TRP A 653 1.01 36.42 18.17
C TRP A 653 0.49 37.47 19.13
N THR A 654 -0.80 37.74 19.10
CA THR A 654 -1.45 38.47 20.18
C THR A 654 -2.08 37.46 21.11
N ILE A 655 -1.53 37.33 22.32
CA ILE A 655 -2.11 36.50 23.37
C ILE A 655 -3.12 37.35 24.13
N ASN A 656 -4.39 36.99 24.05
CA ASN A 656 -5.46 37.65 24.78
C ASN A 656 -5.72 36.88 26.09
N ASN A 657 -5.36 37.49 27.22
CA ASN A 657 -5.69 36.97 28.53
C ASN A 657 -7.03 37.56 29.00
N HIS A 658 -8.09 36.76 28.96
CA HIS A 658 -9.42 37.15 29.42
C HIS A 658 -9.61 37.06 30.94
N LEU A 659 -8.61 36.56 31.68
CA LEU A 659 -8.69 36.42 33.13
C LEU A 659 -8.36 37.73 33.84
N PRO A 660 -9.00 38.01 35.00
CA PRO A 660 -8.71 39.19 35.82
C PRO A 660 -7.38 39.08 36.59
N THR A 661 -6.58 38.03 36.33
CA THR A 661 -5.31 37.73 36.99
C THR A 661 -4.15 37.87 36.00
N THR A 662 -2.96 38.17 36.54
CA THR A 662 -1.71 38.14 35.75
C THR A 662 -1.27 36.70 35.61
N LEU A 663 -0.87 36.31 34.40
CA LEU A 663 -0.30 34.99 34.11
C LEU A 663 1.22 35.10 33.98
N ASP A 664 1.96 34.24 34.65
CA ASP A 664 3.36 33.96 34.29
C ASP A 664 3.35 33.08 33.05
N ALA A 665 4.16 33.44 32.06
CA ALA A 665 4.18 32.82 30.75
C ALA A 665 5.60 32.38 30.40
N VAL A 666 5.74 31.16 29.88
CA VAL A 666 7.00 30.60 29.38
C VAL A 666 6.73 30.04 27.99
N LEU A 667 7.51 30.50 27.00
CA LEU A 667 7.47 29.93 25.66
C LEU A 667 8.61 28.92 25.51
N ILE A 668 8.29 27.71 25.08
CA ILE A 668 9.23 26.65 24.76
C ILE A 668 9.10 26.23 23.28
N ASP A 669 10.17 25.75 22.66
CA ASP A 669 10.10 25.05 21.37
C ASP A 669 9.65 23.59 21.54
N GLY A 670 9.45 22.88 20.43
CA GLY A 670 9.08 21.46 20.41
C GLY A 670 10.08 20.52 21.09
N THR A 671 11.30 20.98 21.41
CA THR A 671 12.31 20.21 22.18
C THR A 671 12.27 20.52 23.68
N GLY A 672 11.32 21.35 24.12
CA GLY A 672 11.19 21.78 25.51
C GLY A 672 12.16 22.89 25.93
N ARG A 673 12.98 23.43 25.01
CA ARG A 673 13.92 24.50 25.32
C ARG A 673 13.19 25.83 25.50
N LYS A 674 13.42 26.49 26.63
CA LYS A 674 12.88 27.81 26.94
C LYS A 674 13.44 28.90 26.02
N LEU A 675 12.53 29.55 25.28
CA LEU A 675 12.84 30.65 24.36
C LEU A 675 12.53 32.02 24.96
N TRP A 676 11.47 32.11 25.76
CA TRP A 676 11.02 33.36 26.34
C TRP A 676 10.29 33.14 27.67
N SER A 677 10.29 34.14 28.54
CA SER A 677 9.36 34.21 29.68
C SER A 677 9.00 35.64 30.03
N GLY A 678 7.78 35.83 30.51
CA GLY A 678 7.29 37.14 30.95
C GLY A 678 5.97 37.04 31.70
N GLN A 679 5.35 38.19 31.94
CA GLN A 679 4.04 38.28 32.60
C GLN A 679 2.99 38.85 31.65
N MET A 680 1.80 38.24 31.63
CA MET A 680 0.66 38.65 30.82
C MET A 680 -0.49 39.11 31.73
N LEU A 681 -0.68 40.43 31.82
CA LEU A 681 -1.80 41.08 32.52
C LEU A 681 -3.14 40.74 31.83
N THR A 682 -4.29 41.17 32.36
CA THR A 682 -5.56 41.07 31.62
C THR A 682 -5.51 41.89 30.32
N GLY A 683 -5.96 41.30 29.20
CA GLY A 683 -6.01 41.92 27.87
C GLY A 683 -5.01 41.36 26.87
N ASN A 684 -4.76 42.12 25.80
CA ASN A 684 -3.93 41.70 24.66
C ASN A 684 -2.44 41.93 24.92
N HIS A 685 -1.63 40.89 24.69
CA HIS A 685 -0.17 40.90 24.80
C HIS A 685 0.44 40.50 23.47
N PRO A 686 1.08 41.44 22.74
CA PRO A 686 1.84 41.09 21.55
C PRO A 686 3.12 40.35 21.96
N LEU A 687 3.30 39.17 21.38
CA LEU A 687 4.50 38.35 21.42
C LEU A 687 5.23 38.54 20.09
N ASP A 688 6.07 39.59 20.05
CA ASP A 688 6.90 39.95 18.90
C ASP A 688 8.28 39.32 19.07
N LEU A 689 8.36 38.02 18.79
CA LEU A 689 9.59 37.24 18.81
C LEU A 689 9.95 36.85 17.39
N ASP A 690 11.21 37.09 17.01
CA ASP A 690 11.78 36.63 15.76
C ASP A 690 12.11 35.13 15.88
N LEU A 691 11.08 34.31 15.68
CA LEU A 691 11.14 32.86 15.79
C LEU A 691 11.03 32.22 14.41
N PRO A 692 11.78 31.14 14.13
CA PRO A 692 11.59 30.38 12.91
C PRO A 692 10.17 29.80 12.84
N ALA A 693 9.74 29.40 11.65
CA ALA A 693 8.51 28.62 11.51
C ALA A 693 8.62 27.35 12.38
N GLY A 694 7.54 26.97 13.04
CA GLY A 694 7.55 25.83 13.95
C GLY A 694 6.43 25.85 14.99
N VAL A 695 6.40 24.76 15.75
CA VAL A 695 5.46 24.57 16.86
C VAL A 695 6.13 25.00 18.16
N TYR A 696 5.43 25.83 18.89
CA TYR A 696 5.84 26.32 20.19
C TYR A 696 4.74 26.07 21.20
N HIS A 697 5.12 25.92 22.46
CA HIS A 697 4.17 25.78 23.55
C HIS A 697 4.33 26.97 24.47
N LEU A 698 3.26 27.76 24.59
CA LEU A 698 3.16 28.84 25.56
C LEU A 698 2.52 28.28 26.82
N GLN A 699 3.36 27.95 27.79
CA GLN A 699 2.94 27.56 29.12
C GLN A 699 2.52 28.80 29.91
N LEU A 700 1.32 28.77 30.49
CA LEU A 700 0.69 29.88 31.20
C LEU A 700 0.29 29.40 32.60
N THR A 701 0.60 30.18 33.63
CA THR A 701 0.19 29.89 35.01
C THR A 701 -0.23 31.14 35.77
N ASP A 702 -1.28 31.07 36.59
CA ASP A 702 -1.65 32.15 37.54
C ASP A 702 -1.13 31.90 38.97
N GLY A 703 -0.26 30.90 39.14
CA GLY A 703 0.23 30.41 40.43
C GLY A 703 -0.71 29.40 41.11
N THR A 704 -1.93 29.21 40.60
CA THR A 704 -2.93 28.25 41.10
C THR A 704 -3.59 27.40 40.01
N ARG A 705 -3.47 27.79 38.74
CA ARG A 705 -4.03 27.18 37.52
C ARG A 705 -3.02 27.30 36.38
N ALA A 706 -2.99 26.33 35.47
CA ALA A 706 -2.10 26.37 34.30
C ALA A 706 -2.79 25.95 33.01
N SER A 707 -2.21 26.32 31.88
CA SER A 707 -2.57 25.78 30.57
C SER A 707 -1.35 25.86 29.65
N SER A 708 -1.31 24.99 28.65
CA SER A 708 -0.33 25.08 27.57
C SER A 708 -1.07 25.42 26.29
N LEU A 709 -0.76 26.59 25.72
CA LEU A 709 -1.33 27.02 24.44
C LEU A 709 -0.33 26.68 23.33
N ARG A 710 -0.75 25.82 22.40
CA ARG A 710 0.04 25.51 21.21
C ARG A 710 0.03 26.71 20.27
N LEU A 711 1.21 27.24 19.95
CA LEU A 711 1.41 28.37 19.05
C LEU A 711 2.14 27.92 17.80
N ILE A 712 1.61 28.27 16.64
CA ILE A 712 2.14 27.86 15.34
C ILE A 712 2.58 29.11 14.57
N GLN A 713 3.88 29.19 14.28
CA GLN A 713 4.50 30.25 13.51
C GLN A 713 4.67 29.75 12.06
N LEU A 714 4.05 30.45 11.10
CA LEU A 714 4.05 30.11 9.66
C LEU A 714 5.10 30.86 8.84
#